data_AF-A0A919IZX7-F1
#
_entry.id   AF-A0A919IZX7-F1
#
_cell.length_a   1.000
_cell.length_b   1.000
_cell.length_c   1.000
_cell.angle_alpha   90.00
_cell.angle_beta   90.00
_cell.angle_gamma   90.00
#
_symmetry.space_group_name_H-M   'P 1'
#
loop_
_entity.id
_entity.type
_entity.pdbx_description
1 polymer ?
#
loop_
_entity_poly.entity_id
_entity_poly.type
_entity_poly.pdbx_seq_one_letter_code
_entity_poly.pdbx_strand_id
1 'polypeptide(L)'
;MSRLAHWCLDRAARRWPADIRAEMAREWHAELSEIETRPGGGRRALAYALSLLTSPPLRDSSGAPRGWAETTGSPAPIGALIVAGLLTLGVSQFVALLVALAWPDNYAWPWFAAAVTAAPTAGWCLFAGRWLGRRMPLEPGARFGPATSAAVAPLLMTPALLLPAVTEQDLTYVLALLIGLLVWIPGIALLGVAAVRGRRLFLLGTPLVAALAAAAATLPMALTSDAGLRAAVASLTTGNPPPEFSVIPPGALSSRAFYHLGPWAITLTVFAVLALAFGTAALRPLPERALRPVATGDEPRPRPAVLIAAGATGLALAVIAWACTVAILGPAMPGVSASAPMPGGDGEIYLWVAELRWTSILLAALALLVAVADRRRAVPAALVLAGVLIGADGVLVRLGVHGAGGLRLALLVGGATVALGWTVARGPLAAGSERTVRRRIAVAAVLAAVCVPLLLSQGTPGVNHPYLPSGLRPTTVGLAVLGVLLAAVAAVAVRRHRLPGWVTALVIAVPAALVLAAGLLPVPADSEDSGSAVAGAFVGIPLAVVLVALLRRHRARPRGRTAALWVLLALAGLPGTVVLWLAGAFPGHIAPDLLFAVEGLGYPADGISLVPGAALLVTPIAALVAMRLDGDPARSRPAPARSPGFEGVGLPDQA
;
A
#
# COMPACT_ATOMS: atom_id res chain seq x y z
N MET A 1 -19.13 -16.40 -30.45
CA MET A 1 -18.15 -15.36 -30.03
C MET A 1 -17.51 -14.63 -31.20
N SER A 2 -17.11 -15.31 -32.28
CA SER A 2 -16.45 -14.68 -33.45
C SER A 2 -17.27 -13.54 -34.07
N ARG A 3 -18.58 -13.70 -34.29
CA ARG A 3 -19.45 -12.64 -34.87
C ARG A 3 -19.43 -11.32 -34.08
N LEU A 4 -19.39 -11.38 -32.75
CA LEU A 4 -19.35 -10.18 -31.91
C LEU A 4 -17.98 -9.50 -31.99
N ALA A 5 -16.90 -10.28 -32.03
CA ALA A 5 -15.54 -9.75 -32.21
C ALA A 5 -15.39 -9.05 -33.57
N HIS A 6 -15.89 -9.66 -34.66
CA HIS A 6 -15.88 -9.05 -35.99
C HIS A 6 -16.70 -7.75 -36.02
N TRP A 7 -17.90 -7.75 -35.42
CA TRP A 7 -18.71 -6.53 -35.30
C TRP A 7 -18.00 -5.41 -34.53
N CYS A 8 -17.31 -5.75 -33.43
CA CYS A 8 -16.51 -4.81 -32.66
C CYS A 8 -15.37 -4.21 -33.49
N LEU A 9 -14.67 -5.01 -34.31
CA LEU A 9 -13.61 -4.52 -35.20
C LEU A 9 -14.15 -3.61 -36.30
N ASP A 10 -15.26 -3.97 -36.93
CA ASP A 10 -15.88 -3.14 -37.96
C ASP A 10 -16.35 -1.79 -37.40
N ARG A 11 -16.92 -1.80 -36.18
CA ARG A 11 -17.26 -0.57 -35.45
C ARG A 11 -16.01 0.22 -35.06
N ALA A 12 -14.94 -0.46 -34.65
CA ALA A 12 -13.68 0.19 -34.31
C ALA A 12 -13.07 0.89 -35.53
N ALA A 13 -13.04 0.23 -36.68
CA ALA A 13 -12.45 0.72 -37.93
C ALA A 13 -13.21 1.92 -38.49
N ARG A 14 -14.55 1.96 -38.36
CA ARG A 14 -15.37 3.11 -38.79
C ARG A 14 -14.98 4.44 -38.16
N ARG A 15 -14.30 4.42 -37.00
CA ARG A 15 -13.79 5.64 -36.33
C ARG A 15 -12.54 6.21 -37.00
N TRP A 16 -12.00 5.53 -38.01
CA TRP A 16 -10.82 5.96 -38.75
C TRP A 16 -11.18 6.71 -40.04
N PRO A 17 -10.28 7.61 -40.50
CA PRO A 17 -10.35 8.25 -41.80
C PRO A 17 -10.54 7.25 -42.95
N ALA A 18 -11.26 7.67 -43.99
CA ALA A 18 -11.70 6.77 -45.08
C ALA A 18 -10.51 6.14 -45.84
N ASP A 19 -9.40 6.85 -45.92
CA ASP A 19 -8.14 6.47 -46.57
C ASP A 19 -7.45 5.27 -45.90
N ILE A 20 -7.48 5.15 -44.57
CA ILE A 20 -6.80 4.08 -43.81
C ILE A 20 -7.76 3.08 -43.14
N ARG A 21 -9.06 3.39 -43.11
CA ARG A 21 -10.09 2.52 -42.51
C ARG A 21 -10.08 1.10 -43.09
N ALA A 22 -9.99 0.99 -44.40
CA ALA A 22 -10.04 -0.32 -45.08
C ALA A 22 -8.78 -1.14 -44.81
N GLU A 23 -7.63 -0.48 -44.69
CA GLU A 23 -6.36 -1.11 -44.34
C GLU A 23 -6.36 -1.63 -42.91
N MET A 24 -6.72 -0.79 -41.93
CA MET A 24 -6.80 -1.19 -40.52
C MET A 24 -7.83 -2.30 -40.29
N ALA A 25 -8.99 -2.24 -40.97
CA ALA A 25 -9.97 -3.32 -40.89
C ALA A 25 -9.38 -4.65 -41.37
N ARG A 26 -8.64 -4.66 -42.49
CA ARG A 26 -7.99 -5.87 -43.00
C ARG A 26 -6.92 -6.39 -42.05
N GLU A 27 -6.05 -5.53 -41.54
CA GLU A 27 -5.00 -5.93 -40.58
C GLU A 27 -5.58 -6.50 -39.30
N TRP A 28 -6.59 -5.85 -38.72
CA TRP A 28 -7.18 -6.33 -37.46
C TRP A 28 -7.98 -7.61 -37.63
N HIS A 29 -8.66 -7.80 -38.76
CA HIS A 29 -9.32 -9.08 -39.06
C HIS A 29 -8.29 -10.18 -39.29
N ALA A 30 -7.14 -9.87 -39.89
CA ALA A 30 -6.03 -10.82 -40.02
C ALA A 30 -5.46 -11.21 -38.65
N GLU A 31 -5.17 -10.26 -37.76
CA GLU A 31 -4.72 -10.54 -36.40
C GLU A 31 -5.78 -11.29 -35.58
N LEU A 32 -7.07 -10.96 -35.74
CA LEU A 32 -8.17 -11.67 -35.08
C LEU A 32 -8.19 -13.15 -35.49
N SER A 33 -8.03 -13.43 -36.79
CA SER A 33 -7.97 -14.80 -37.31
C SER A 33 -6.77 -15.56 -36.73
N GLU A 34 -5.60 -14.90 -36.62
CA GLU A 34 -4.41 -15.51 -36.00
C GLU A 34 -4.65 -15.81 -34.51
N ILE A 35 -5.30 -14.90 -33.77
CA ILE A 35 -5.61 -15.10 -32.36
C ILE A 35 -6.61 -16.26 -32.17
N GLU A 36 -7.61 -16.39 -33.05
CA GLU A 36 -8.63 -17.45 -33.00
C GLU A 36 -8.04 -18.85 -33.23
N THR A 37 -6.99 -18.98 -34.06
CA THR A 37 -6.31 -20.27 -34.29
C THR A 37 -5.54 -20.80 -33.07
N ARG A 38 -5.22 -19.95 -32.09
CA ARG A 38 -4.47 -20.36 -30.90
C ARG A 38 -5.38 -21.03 -29.85
N PRO A 39 -4.89 -21.98 -29.04
CA PRO A 39 -5.66 -22.59 -27.96
C PRO A 39 -6.19 -21.53 -26.97
N GLY A 40 -7.51 -21.47 -26.78
CA GLY A 40 -8.18 -20.43 -25.99
C GLY A 40 -8.37 -19.09 -26.70
N GLY A 41 -8.21 -19.07 -28.03
CA GLY A 41 -8.26 -17.89 -28.90
C GLY A 41 -9.54 -17.07 -28.79
N GLY A 42 -10.71 -17.71 -28.72
CA GLY A 42 -12.00 -17.00 -28.74
C GLY A 42 -12.18 -15.93 -27.65
N ARG A 43 -11.69 -16.15 -26.42
CA ARG A 43 -11.73 -15.13 -25.35
C ARG A 43 -10.74 -13.99 -25.60
N ARG A 44 -9.56 -14.31 -26.15
CA ARG A 44 -8.54 -13.31 -26.50
C ARG A 44 -8.97 -12.48 -27.71
N ALA A 45 -9.60 -13.11 -28.70
CA ALA A 45 -10.16 -12.49 -29.88
C ALA A 45 -11.23 -11.46 -29.50
N LEU A 46 -12.14 -11.84 -28.59
CA LEU A 46 -13.14 -10.91 -28.06
C LEU A 46 -12.51 -9.76 -27.26
N ALA A 47 -11.54 -10.05 -26.37
CA ALA A 47 -10.87 -9.01 -25.59
C ALA A 47 -10.06 -8.04 -26.47
N TYR A 48 -9.41 -8.55 -27.52
CA TYR A 48 -8.72 -7.77 -28.53
C TYR A 48 -9.69 -6.84 -29.25
N ALA A 49 -10.79 -7.38 -29.80
CA ALA A 49 -11.79 -6.60 -30.51
C ALA A 49 -12.48 -5.54 -29.63
N LEU A 50 -12.78 -5.87 -28.36
CA LEU A 50 -13.32 -4.91 -27.40
C LEU A 50 -12.30 -3.84 -27.01
N SER A 51 -11.01 -4.20 -26.89
CA SER A 51 -9.96 -3.22 -26.58
C SER A 51 -9.80 -2.19 -27.70
N LEU A 52 -9.90 -2.64 -28.96
CA LEU A 52 -9.90 -1.75 -30.12
C LEU A 52 -11.19 -0.93 -30.19
N LEU A 53 -12.37 -1.53 -29.98
CA LEU A 53 -13.64 -0.80 -29.99
C LEU A 53 -13.70 0.31 -28.94
N THR A 54 -13.08 0.09 -27.78
CA THR A 54 -13.10 1.06 -26.70
C THR A 54 -11.97 2.07 -26.79
N SER A 55 -10.87 1.80 -27.51
CA SER A 55 -9.71 2.72 -27.57
C SER A 55 -10.07 4.07 -28.17
N PRO A 56 -9.71 5.20 -27.52
CA PRO A 56 -9.93 6.52 -28.10
C PRO A 56 -9.02 6.69 -29.33
N PRO A 57 -9.51 7.28 -30.45
CA PRO A 57 -8.70 7.60 -31.61
C PRO A 57 -7.84 8.85 -31.32
N LEU A 58 -6.82 8.71 -30.47
CA LEU A 58 -5.87 9.79 -30.21
C LEU A 58 -4.77 9.76 -31.27
N ARG A 59 -4.77 10.75 -32.16
CA ARG A 59 -3.68 10.96 -33.13
C ARG A 59 -2.44 11.48 -32.40
N ASP A 60 -1.33 10.76 -32.51
CA ASP A 60 0.02 11.30 -32.32
C ASP A 60 0.32 12.32 -33.44
N SER A 61 1.29 13.21 -33.24
CA SER A 61 1.96 13.99 -34.29
C SER A 61 2.41 13.18 -35.52
N SER A 62 2.62 11.87 -35.36
CA SER A 62 2.93 10.89 -36.41
C SER A 62 1.69 10.25 -37.08
N GLY A 63 0.47 10.59 -36.65
CA GLY A 63 -0.78 10.09 -37.23
C GLY A 63 -1.20 8.68 -36.81
N ALA A 64 -0.34 7.92 -36.11
CA ALA A 64 -0.66 6.59 -35.59
C ALA A 64 -1.40 6.68 -34.23
N PRO A 65 -2.55 6.01 -34.06
CA PRO A 65 -3.26 5.99 -32.79
C PRO A 65 -2.73 4.91 -31.84
N ARG A 66 -2.82 5.25 -30.56
CA ARG A 66 -2.34 4.46 -29.43
C ARG A 66 -3.47 3.69 -28.75
N GLY A 67 -3.18 2.49 -28.24
CA GLY A 67 -4.14 1.70 -27.44
C GLY A 67 -4.44 2.33 -26.06
N TRP A 68 -5.45 1.84 -25.32
CA TRP A 68 -5.73 2.32 -23.94
C TRP A 68 -4.49 2.31 -23.05
N ALA A 69 -3.72 1.21 -23.08
CA ALA A 69 -2.49 1.09 -22.29
C ALA A 69 -1.39 2.10 -22.67
N GLU A 70 -1.44 2.63 -23.88
CA GLU A 70 -0.50 3.62 -24.42
C GLU A 70 -1.04 5.06 -24.34
N THR A 71 -2.33 5.24 -24.02
CA THR A 71 -3.01 6.54 -23.90
C THR A 71 -3.32 6.94 -22.46
N THR A 72 -3.52 5.98 -21.55
CA THR A 72 -3.77 6.28 -20.13
C THR A 72 -2.51 6.32 -19.28
N GLY A 73 -1.35 6.02 -19.85
CA GLY A 73 -0.11 5.83 -19.12
C GLY A 73 -0.21 4.74 -18.05
N SER A 74 0.83 4.61 -17.23
CA SER A 74 0.78 3.74 -16.05
C SER A 74 -0.09 4.39 -14.96
N PRO A 75 -1.02 3.65 -14.31
CA PRO A 75 -1.72 4.16 -13.11
C PRO A 75 -0.80 4.20 -11.88
N ALA A 76 0.42 3.66 -11.97
CA ALA A 76 1.39 3.62 -10.87
C ALA A 76 1.68 4.98 -10.21
N PRO A 77 1.94 6.08 -10.94
CA PRO A 77 2.11 7.41 -10.33
C PRO A 77 0.88 7.88 -9.54
N ILE A 78 -0.33 7.59 -10.02
CA ILE A 78 -1.58 7.95 -9.32
C ILE A 78 -1.66 7.20 -8.00
N GLY A 79 -1.51 5.87 -8.04
CA GLY A 79 -1.53 5.04 -6.83
C GLY A 79 -0.41 5.42 -5.85
N ALA A 80 0.79 5.69 -6.35
CA ALA A 80 1.92 6.10 -5.51
C ALA A 80 1.69 7.45 -4.82
N LEU A 81 1.02 8.39 -5.48
CA LEU A 81 0.70 9.70 -4.91
C LEU A 81 -0.41 9.61 -3.85
N ILE A 82 -1.45 8.80 -4.10
CA ILE A 82 -2.49 8.50 -3.10
C ILE A 82 -1.85 7.88 -1.87
N VAL A 83 -1.04 6.83 -2.05
CA VAL A 83 -0.32 6.16 -0.95
C VAL A 83 0.56 7.16 -0.22
N ALA A 84 1.30 8.04 -0.92
CA ALA A 84 2.09 9.07 -0.26
C ALA A 84 1.25 10.03 0.58
N GLY A 85 0.06 10.42 0.10
CA GLY A 85 -0.89 11.21 0.87
C GLY A 85 -1.35 10.50 2.14
N LEU A 86 -1.67 9.21 2.05
CA LEU A 86 -2.04 8.39 3.21
C LEU A 86 -0.88 8.28 4.21
N LEU A 87 0.33 8.02 3.73
CA LEU A 87 1.54 8.00 4.55
C LEU A 87 1.78 9.36 5.22
N THR A 88 1.45 10.47 4.56
CA THR A 88 1.58 11.82 5.14
C THR A 88 0.64 12.04 6.32
N LEU A 89 -0.62 11.58 6.25
CA LEU A 89 -1.51 11.59 7.43
C LEU A 89 -0.86 10.85 8.58
N GLY A 90 -0.27 9.71 8.24
CA GLY A 90 0.41 8.90 9.22
C GLY A 90 1.62 9.58 9.85
N VAL A 91 2.54 10.10 9.03
CA VAL A 91 3.68 10.87 9.54
C VAL A 91 3.22 12.04 10.41
N SER A 92 2.13 12.73 10.03
CA SER A 92 1.56 13.81 10.83
C SER A 92 1.10 13.35 12.21
N GLN A 93 0.39 12.22 12.31
CA GLN A 93 -0.06 11.64 13.58
C GLN A 93 1.11 11.16 14.44
N PHE A 94 2.11 10.52 13.83
CA PHE A 94 3.31 10.08 14.54
C PHE A 94 4.09 11.27 15.14
N VAL A 95 4.25 12.35 14.37
CA VAL A 95 4.89 13.56 14.90
C VAL A 95 4.02 14.18 15.99
N ALA A 96 2.70 14.23 15.83
CA ALA A 96 1.79 14.77 16.84
C ALA A 96 1.93 14.03 18.17
N LEU A 97 2.07 12.72 18.13
CA LEU A 97 2.36 11.90 19.31
C LEU A 97 3.70 12.27 19.95
N LEU A 98 4.78 12.38 19.16
CA LEU A 98 6.09 12.77 19.71
C LEU A 98 6.03 14.14 20.39
N VAL A 99 5.25 15.07 19.82
CA VAL A 99 5.00 16.39 20.43
C VAL A 99 4.18 16.24 21.71
N ALA A 100 3.15 15.39 21.73
CA ALA A 100 2.35 15.11 22.92
C ALA A 100 3.21 14.54 24.07
N LEU A 101 4.12 13.61 23.74
CA LEU A 101 5.04 13.01 24.71
C LEU A 101 6.06 14.01 25.26
N ALA A 102 6.55 14.91 24.41
CA ALA A 102 7.52 15.93 24.82
C ALA A 102 6.89 17.13 25.54
N TRP A 103 5.61 17.42 25.26
CA TRP A 103 4.86 18.55 25.83
C TRP A 103 3.40 18.16 26.17
N PRO A 104 3.19 17.32 27.20
CA PRO A 104 1.87 16.79 27.54
C PRO A 104 0.86 17.91 27.86
N ASP A 105 1.28 18.95 28.58
CA ASP A 105 0.42 20.06 29.00
C ASP A 105 -0.04 20.96 27.83
N ASN A 106 0.71 20.99 26.72
CA ASN A 106 0.43 21.86 25.58
C ASN A 106 -0.25 21.14 24.41
N TYR A 107 -0.39 19.81 24.48
CA TYR A 107 -1.05 19.04 23.41
C TYR A 107 -2.54 19.39 23.25
N ALA A 108 -3.17 19.85 24.32
CA ALA A 108 -4.56 20.32 24.31
C ALA A 108 -4.78 21.58 23.47
N TRP A 109 -3.72 22.26 22.98
CA TRP A 109 -3.81 23.45 22.15
C TRP A 109 -3.67 23.08 20.66
N PRO A 110 -4.78 22.99 19.89
CA PRO A 110 -4.74 22.38 18.56
C PRO A 110 -3.85 23.14 17.57
N TRP A 111 -3.77 24.48 17.69
CA TRP A 111 -2.86 25.31 16.88
C TRP A 111 -1.39 25.06 17.20
N PHE A 112 -1.04 24.85 18.47
CA PHE A 112 0.33 24.55 18.86
C PHE A 112 0.74 23.18 18.31
N ALA A 113 -0.07 22.15 18.56
CA ALA A 113 0.16 20.81 18.03
C ALA A 113 0.28 20.82 16.49
N ALA A 114 -0.63 21.49 15.78
CA ALA A 114 -0.56 21.60 14.32
C ALA A 114 0.70 22.36 13.85
N ALA A 115 1.08 23.47 14.50
CA ALA A 115 2.26 24.24 14.12
C ALA A 115 3.57 23.46 14.31
N VAL A 116 3.73 22.78 15.45
CA VAL A 116 4.94 22.00 15.74
C VAL A 116 5.04 20.78 14.82
N THR A 117 3.90 20.14 14.50
CA THR A 117 3.87 18.98 13.59
C THR A 117 4.08 19.34 12.13
N ALA A 118 3.76 20.58 11.74
CA ALA A 118 3.84 21.05 10.36
C ALA A 118 5.24 20.91 9.76
N ALA A 119 6.28 21.34 10.48
CA ALA A 119 7.64 21.42 9.97
C ALA A 119 8.23 20.04 9.57
N PRO A 120 8.27 19.02 10.45
CA PRO A 120 8.78 17.70 10.09
C PRO A 120 7.90 17.01 9.04
N THR A 121 6.58 17.17 9.11
CA THR A 121 5.66 16.59 8.11
C THR A 121 5.83 17.25 6.73
N ALA A 122 6.03 18.57 6.67
CA ALA A 122 6.40 19.27 5.45
C ALA A 122 7.76 18.81 4.91
N GLY A 123 8.73 18.53 5.79
CA GLY A 123 10.02 17.93 5.43
C GLY A 123 9.86 16.57 4.75
N TRP A 124 9.02 15.70 5.32
CA TRP A 124 8.62 14.43 4.69
C TRP A 124 7.95 14.66 3.33
N CYS A 125 6.96 15.55 3.26
CA CYS A 125 6.23 15.86 2.03
C CYS A 125 7.16 16.37 0.91
N LEU A 126 8.12 17.24 1.24
CA LEU A 126 9.14 17.72 0.29
C LEU A 126 9.99 16.56 -0.23
N PHE A 127 10.43 15.67 0.64
CA PHE A 127 11.24 14.52 0.28
C PHE A 127 10.44 13.54 -0.59
N ALA A 128 9.28 13.09 -0.12
CA ALA A 128 8.41 12.13 -0.79
C ALA A 128 7.95 12.67 -2.15
N GLY A 129 7.48 13.92 -2.20
CA GLY A 129 7.04 14.57 -3.42
C GLY A 129 8.16 14.68 -4.45
N ARG A 130 9.34 15.19 -4.06
CA ARG A 130 10.49 15.29 -4.96
C ARG A 130 10.95 13.94 -5.48
N TRP A 131 10.96 12.94 -4.60
CA TRP A 131 11.39 11.59 -4.93
C TRP A 131 10.43 10.91 -5.91
N LEU A 132 9.12 11.02 -5.65
CA LEU A 132 8.06 10.50 -6.53
C LEU A 132 8.05 11.21 -7.87
N GLY A 133 8.04 12.55 -7.88
CA GLY A 133 7.97 13.33 -9.13
C GLY A 133 9.12 13.02 -10.07
N ARG A 134 10.34 12.83 -9.55
CA ARG A 134 11.52 12.46 -10.36
C ARG A 134 11.46 11.06 -10.96
N ARG A 135 10.71 10.13 -10.35
CA ARG A 135 10.73 8.71 -10.72
C ARG A 135 9.47 8.24 -11.41
N MET A 136 8.34 8.86 -11.09
CA MET A 136 7.02 8.51 -11.57
C MET A 136 6.28 9.80 -11.95
N PRO A 137 6.78 10.58 -12.91
CA PRO A 137 6.05 11.75 -13.40
C PRO A 137 4.74 11.30 -14.06
N LEU A 138 3.68 12.12 -13.94
CA LEU A 138 2.48 11.92 -14.77
C LEU A 138 2.81 12.30 -16.22
N GLU A 139 2.22 11.57 -17.16
CA GLU A 139 2.38 11.88 -18.58
C GLU A 139 1.87 13.30 -18.88
N PRO A 140 2.59 14.10 -19.69
CA PRO A 140 2.14 15.42 -20.10
C PRO A 140 0.80 15.33 -20.82
N GLY A 141 -0.21 15.99 -20.28
CA GLY A 141 -1.54 16.07 -20.88
C GLY A 141 -1.61 17.22 -21.88
N ALA A 142 -2.47 17.10 -22.90
CA ALA A 142 -2.61 18.11 -23.96
C ALA A 142 -2.90 19.54 -23.44
N ARG A 143 -3.62 19.69 -22.33
CA ARG A 143 -4.05 20.99 -21.79
C ARG A 143 -2.99 21.71 -20.95
N PHE A 144 -2.21 20.97 -20.16
CA PHE A 144 -1.27 21.55 -19.19
C PHE A 144 0.21 21.29 -19.53
N GLY A 145 0.49 20.45 -20.53
CA GLY A 145 1.83 20.12 -20.99
C GLY A 145 2.72 19.66 -19.84
N PRO A 146 3.93 20.23 -19.64
CA PRO A 146 4.83 19.84 -18.57
C PRO A 146 4.28 20.13 -17.16
N ALA A 147 3.23 20.96 -17.04
CA ALA A 147 2.61 21.29 -15.77
C ALA A 147 1.51 20.30 -15.32
N THR A 148 1.18 19.27 -16.12
CA THR A 148 0.12 18.30 -15.78
C THR A 148 0.33 17.66 -14.41
N SER A 149 1.56 17.25 -14.08
CA SER A 149 1.88 16.66 -12.77
C SER A 149 1.55 17.60 -11.61
N ALA A 150 1.81 18.91 -11.76
CA ALA A 150 1.53 19.91 -10.73
C ALA A 150 0.04 20.27 -10.63
N ALA A 151 -0.67 20.29 -11.77
CA ALA A 151 -2.09 20.64 -11.81
C ALA A 151 -2.99 19.52 -11.27
N VAL A 152 -2.63 18.25 -11.51
CA VAL A 152 -3.46 17.09 -11.17
C VAL A 152 -3.15 16.53 -9.78
N ALA A 153 -1.94 16.73 -9.26
CA ALA A 153 -1.54 16.18 -7.97
C ALA A 153 -2.48 16.52 -6.79
N PRO A 154 -2.99 17.77 -6.62
CA PRO A 154 -3.93 18.09 -5.54
C PRO A 154 -5.19 17.24 -5.60
N LEU A 155 -5.76 17.05 -6.79
CA LEU A 155 -6.97 16.23 -6.99
C LEU A 155 -6.73 14.76 -6.64
N LEU A 156 -5.54 14.24 -6.92
CA LEU A 156 -5.18 12.86 -6.60
C LEU A 156 -4.94 12.64 -5.10
N MET A 157 -4.72 13.69 -4.32
CA MET A 157 -4.60 13.61 -2.86
C MET A 157 -5.95 13.69 -2.14
N THR A 158 -7.01 14.06 -2.84
CA THR A 158 -8.37 14.15 -2.30
C THR A 158 -8.83 12.90 -1.53
N PRO A 159 -8.58 11.66 -2.00
CA PRO A 159 -8.96 10.47 -1.23
C PRO A 159 -8.28 10.39 0.14
N ALA A 160 -7.03 10.84 0.25
CA ALA A 160 -6.35 10.89 1.55
C ALA A 160 -6.96 11.98 2.44
N LEU A 161 -7.21 13.18 1.91
CA LEU A 161 -7.78 14.29 2.67
C LEU A 161 -9.24 14.07 3.10
N LEU A 162 -10.00 13.28 2.35
CA LEU A 162 -11.38 12.90 2.71
C LEU A 162 -11.46 11.70 3.64
N LEU A 163 -10.35 10.99 3.85
CA LEU A 163 -10.38 9.75 4.61
C LEU A 163 -10.89 9.89 6.04
N PRO A 164 -10.52 10.95 6.79
CA PRO A 164 -11.11 11.20 8.12
C PRO A 164 -12.62 11.45 8.09
N ALA A 165 -13.19 11.83 6.95
CA ALA A 165 -14.62 12.06 6.78
C ALA A 165 -15.42 10.76 6.63
N VAL A 166 -14.76 9.70 6.14
CA VAL A 166 -15.41 8.42 5.80
C VAL A 166 -15.59 7.54 7.04
N THR A 167 -14.76 7.73 8.07
CA THR A 167 -14.66 6.76 9.16
C THR A 167 -15.76 6.86 10.21
N GLU A 168 -16.40 8.01 10.48
CA GLU A 168 -17.47 8.07 11.52
C GLU A 168 -18.21 9.43 11.66
N GLN A 169 -18.28 10.25 10.61
CA GLN A 169 -18.63 11.67 10.79
C GLN A 169 -20.02 12.06 10.27
N ASP A 170 -20.67 12.98 10.98
CA ASP A 170 -21.91 13.66 10.57
C ASP A 170 -21.74 14.34 9.19
N LEU A 171 -22.82 14.40 8.41
CA LEU A 171 -22.89 15.00 7.08
C LEU A 171 -22.28 16.42 7.07
N THR A 172 -22.43 17.18 8.16
CA THR A 172 -21.86 18.51 8.35
C THR A 172 -20.33 18.53 8.13
N TYR A 173 -19.60 17.55 8.66
CA TYR A 173 -18.15 17.48 8.51
C TYR A 173 -17.73 17.08 7.10
N VAL A 174 -18.45 16.12 6.50
CA VAL A 174 -18.21 15.70 5.11
C VAL A 174 -18.39 16.89 4.17
N LEU A 175 -19.47 17.66 4.33
CA LEU A 175 -19.71 18.88 3.56
C LEU A 175 -18.62 19.93 3.79
N ALA A 176 -18.17 20.10 5.04
CA ALA A 176 -17.10 21.05 5.38
C ALA A 176 -15.81 20.73 4.61
N LEU A 177 -15.38 19.47 4.64
CA LEU A 177 -14.17 19.04 3.94
C LEU A 177 -14.33 19.16 2.41
N LEU A 178 -15.48 18.79 1.86
CA LEU A 178 -15.75 18.94 0.42
C LEU A 178 -15.67 20.40 -0.03
N ILE A 179 -16.29 21.33 0.71
CA ILE A 179 -16.25 22.77 0.39
C ILE A 179 -14.82 23.31 0.49
N GLY A 180 -14.07 22.93 1.53
CA GLY A 180 -12.67 23.30 1.65
C GLY A 180 -11.82 22.80 0.47
N LEU A 181 -12.03 21.55 0.05
CA LEU A 181 -11.33 20.93 -1.07
C LEU A 181 -11.70 21.58 -2.42
N LEU A 182 -12.94 22.04 -2.61
CA LEU A 182 -13.35 22.80 -3.78
C LEU A 182 -12.56 24.11 -3.95
N VAL A 183 -12.09 24.71 -2.85
CA VAL A 183 -11.20 25.89 -2.87
C VAL A 183 -9.73 25.46 -3.01
N TRP A 184 -9.32 24.47 -2.24
CA TRP A 184 -7.92 24.05 -2.15
C TRP A 184 -7.38 23.45 -3.45
N ILE A 185 -8.11 22.52 -4.07
CA ILE A 185 -7.69 21.81 -5.29
C ILE A 185 -7.35 22.79 -6.43
N PRO A 186 -8.25 23.68 -6.86
CA PRO A 186 -7.95 24.62 -7.95
C PRO A 186 -6.87 25.64 -7.54
N GLY A 187 -6.88 26.11 -6.29
CA GLY A 187 -5.87 27.07 -5.80
C GLY A 187 -4.45 26.50 -5.86
N ILE A 188 -4.23 25.28 -5.34
CA ILE A 188 -2.93 24.63 -5.37
C ILE A 188 -2.55 24.21 -6.79
N ALA A 189 -3.50 23.77 -7.63
CA ALA A 189 -3.24 23.45 -9.03
C ALA A 189 -2.72 24.68 -9.79
N LEU A 190 -3.32 25.85 -9.60
CA LEU A 190 -2.87 27.12 -10.20
C LEU A 190 -1.48 27.52 -9.72
N LEU A 191 -1.20 27.38 -8.42
CA LEU A 191 0.13 27.64 -7.85
C LEU A 191 1.18 26.66 -8.37
N GLY A 192 0.82 25.39 -8.57
CA GLY A 192 1.67 24.37 -9.16
C GLY A 192 2.04 24.68 -10.60
N VAL A 193 1.06 25.07 -11.42
CA VAL A 193 1.29 25.53 -12.80
C VAL A 193 2.20 26.77 -12.80
N ALA A 194 1.97 27.73 -11.90
CA ALA A 194 2.80 28.92 -11.77
C ALA A 194 4.25 28.58 -11.35
N ALA A 195 4.43 27.64 -10.41
CA ALA A 195 5.73 27.19 -9.95
C ALA A 195 6.53 26.50 -11.06
N VAL A 196 5.87 25.65 -11.86
CA VAL A 196 6.46 25.02 -13.06
C VAL A 196 6.92 26.06 -14.08
N ARG A 197 6.18 27.17 -14.21
CA ARG A 197 6.53 28.30 -15.08
C ARG A 197 7.58 29.26 -14.47
N GLY A 198 8.22 28.88 -13.36
CA GLY A 198 9.30 29.65 -12.74
C GLY A 198 8.85 30.81 -11.82
N ARG A 199 7.55 30.94 -11.53
CA ARG A 199 7.06 31.97 -10.59
C ARG A 199 7.19 31.49 -9.14
N ARG A 200 7.73 32.32 -8.25
CA ARG A 200 7.90 32.02 -6.81
C ARG A 200 6.65 32.26 -5.96
N LEU A 201 5.51 32.55 -6.59
CA LEU A 201 4.24 32.88 -5.91
C LEU A 201 3.72 31.76 -5.00
N PHE A 202 4.17 30.52 -5.20
CA PHE A 202 3.73 29.39 -4.38
C PHE A 202 4.13 29.48 -2.91
N LEU A 203 5.22 30.20 -2.55
CA LEU A 203 5.66 30.29 -1.15
C LEU A 203 4.65 31.03 -0.25
N LEU A 204 4.06 32.11 -0.76
CA LEU A 204 3.02 32.87 -0.06
C LEU A 204 1.61 32.39 -0.42
N GLY A 205 1.42 31.94 -1.66
CA GLY A 205 0.12 31.48 -2.13
C GLY A 205 -0.35 30.19 -1.44
N THR A 206 0.55 29.28 -1.09
CA THR A 206 0.18 28.00 -0.48
C THR A 206 -0.53 28.15 0.87
N PRO A 207 0.04 28.85 1.88
CA PRO A 207 -0.65 29.06 3.14
C PRO A 207 -1.93 29.90 2.97
N LEU A 208 -1.95 30.85 2.04
CA LEU A 208 -3.15 31.65 1.76
C LEU A 208 -4.30 30.79 1.23
N VAL A 209 -4.05 29.95 0.21
CA VAL A 209 -5.07 29.03 -0.34
C VAL A 209 -5.54 28.05 0.73
N ALA A 210 -4.63 27.54 1.57
CA ALA A 210 -4.99 26.63 2.65
C ALA A 210 -5.84 27.31 3.74
N ALA A 211 -5.55 28.57 4.10
CA ALA A 211 -6.35 29.35 5.03
C ALA A 211 -7.74 29.67 4.45
N LEU A 212 -7.83 30.04 3.18
CA LEU A 212 -9.11 30.27 2.49
C LEU A 212 -9.95 28.99 2.41
N ALA A 213 -9.32 27.84 2.16
CA ALA A 213 -9.98 26.55 2.14
C ALA A 213 -10.50 26.15 3.53
N ALA A 214 -9.71 26.36 4.59
CA ALA A 214 -10.17 26.12 5.95
C ALA A 214 -11.32 27.06 6.35
N ALA A 215 -11.25 28.33 5.95
CA ALA A 215 -12.34 29.30 6.14
C ALA A 215 -13.61 28.84 5.40
N ALA A 216 -13.51 28.46 4.13
CA ALA A 216 -14.64 27.94 3.36
C ALA A 216 -15.24 26.68 3.98
N ALA A 217 -14.40 25.80 4.54
CA ALA A 217 -14.84 24.58 5.22
C ALA A 217 -15.67 24.87 6.49
N THR A 218 -15.57 26.06 7.10
CA THR A 218 -16.45 26.43 8.22
C THR A 218 -17.87 26.81 7.81
N LEU A 219 -18.15 26.95 6.51
CA LEU A 219 -19.44 27.41 6.01
C LEU A 219 -20.62 26.54 6.46
N PRO A 220 -20.57 25.18 6.41
CA PRO A 220 -21.66 24.36 6.91
C PRO A 220 -21.98 24.66 8.37
N MET A 221 -20.96 24.76 9.24
CA MET A 221 -21.18 25.11 10.66
C MET A 221 -21.80 26.49 10.83
N ALA A 222 -21.38 27.48 10.06
CA ALA A 222 -21.99 28.82 10.09
C ALA A 222 -23.44 28.83 9.60
N LEU A 223 -23.78 27.99 8.61
CA LEU A 223 -25.13 27.90 8.06
C LEU A 223 -26.08 27.09 8.96
N THR A 224 -25.56 26.11 9.70
CA THR A 224 -26.36 25.28 10.59
C THR A 224 -26.44 25.80 12.02
N SER A 225 -25.63 26.81 12.38
CA SER A 225 -25.55 27.37 13.74
C SER A 225 -26.41 28.62 13.88
N ASP A 226 -27.10 28.76 15.02
CA ASP A 226 -27.82 29.98 15.39
C ASP A 226 -26.84 31.13 15.69
N ALA A 227 -25.60 30.80 16.05
CA ALA A 227 -24.51 31.77 16.23
C ALA A 227 -23.92 32.28 14.89
N GLY A 228 -24.27 31.65 13.76
CA GLY A 228 -23.86 32.06 12.42
C GLY A 228 -22.35 32.13 12.23
N LEU A 229 -21.84 33.28 11.77
CA LEU A 229 -20.40 33.52 11.58
C LEU A 229 -19.57 33.39 12.86
N ARG A 230 -20.17 33.54 14.06
CA ARG A 230 -19.44 33.33 15.31
C ARG A 230 -19.00 31.87 15.48
N ALA A 231 -19.80 30.92 15.01
CA ALA A 231 -19.43 29.50 15.00
C ALA A 231 -18.25 29.24 14.06
N ALA A 232 -18.24 29.87 12.88
CA ALA A 232 -17.11 29.79 11.94
C ALA A 232 -15.83 30.38 12.53
N VAL A 233 -15.91 31.56 13.17
CA VAL A 233 -14.76 32.18 13.83
C VAL A 233 -14.24 31.28 14.94
N ALA A 234 -15.11 30.75 15.81
CA ALA A 234 -14.71 29.83 16.87
C ALA A 234 -14.04 28.55 16.32
N SER A 235 -14.55 28.02 15.21
CA SER A 235 -13.96 26.86 14.53
C SER A 235 -12.55 27.16 13.99
N LEU A 236 -12.36 28.34 13.41
CA LEU A 236 -11.05 28.79 12.89
C LEU A 236 -10.05 29.11 13.99
N THR A 237 -10.49 29.76 15.07
CA THR A 237 -9.57 30.24 16.12
C THR A 237 -9.38 29.24 17.25
N THR A 238 -9.97 28.04 17.15
CA THR A 238 -10.09 27.08 18.26
C THR A 238 -10.73 27.70 19.50
N GLY A 239 -11.65 28.65 19.29
CA GLY A 239 -12.43 29.28 20.35
C GLY A 239 -13.50 28.36 20.90
N ASN A 240 -14.16 28.80 21.98
CA ASN A 240 -15.22 28.02 22.60
C ASN A 240 -16.38 27.75 21.62
N PRO A 241 -16.86 26.51 21.52
CA PRO A 241 -18.02 26.21 20.69
C PRO A 241 -19.25 26.94 21.22
N PRO A 242 -20.16 27.40 20.34
CA PRO A 242 -21.45 27.93 20.77
C PRO A 242 -22.22 26.91 21.63
N PRO A 243 -23.06 27.34 22.59
CA PRO A 243 -23.74 26.44 23.54
C PRO A 243 -24.54 25.30 22.89
N GLU A 244 -25.12 25.53 21.72
CA GLU A 244 -25.88 24.53 20.95
C GLU A 244 -25.04 23.30 20.49
N PHE A 245 -23.71 23.40 20.53
CA PHE A 245 -22.81 22.29 20.23
C PHE A 245 -22.28 21.58 21.48
N SER A 246 -22.40 22.22 22.65
CA SER A 246 -21.95 21.66 23.94
C SER A 246 -23.09 21.18 24.83
N VAL A 247 -24.33 21.58 24.54
CA VAL A 247 -25.53 21.22 25.31
C VAL A 247 -26.45 20.38 24.43
N ILE A 248 -26.93 19.25 24.96
CA ILE A 248 -27.97 18.43 24.32
C ILE A 248 -29.30 19.18 24.46
N PRO A 249 -29.95 19.60 23.35
CA PRO A 249 -31.24 20.28 23.43
C PRO A 249 -32.31 19.39 24.08
N PRO A 250 -33.26 19.95 24.85
CA PRO A 250 -34.39 19.18 25.38
C PRO A 250 -35.13 18.45 24.26
N GLY A 251 -35.21 17.11 24.34
CA GLY A 251 -35.85 16.26 23.33
C GLY A 251 -34.93 15.77 22.19
N ALA A 252 -33.66 16.17 22.16
CA ALA A 252 -32.66 15.60 21.26
C ALA A 252 -31.92 14.41 21.91
N LEU A 253 -31.45 13.46 21.09
CA LEU A 253 -30.71 12.28 21.55
C LEU A 253 -29.20 12.53 21.73
N SER A 254 -28.64 13.57 21.08
CA SER A 254 -27.23 13.95 21.18
C SER A 254 -27.02 15.43 20.83
N SER A 255 -25.89 16.01 21.28
CA SER A 255 -25.47 17.35 20.88
C SER A 255 -24.93 17.34 19.45
N ARG A 256 -24.95 18.51 18.79
CA ARG A 256 -24.33 18.67 17.46
C ARG A 256 -22.81 18.66 17.61
N ALA A 257 -22.11 17.94 16.74
CA ALA A 257 -20.65 17.92 16.75
C ALA A 257 -20.08 19.27 16.28
N PHE A 258 -19.05 19.77 17.00
CA PHE A 258 -18.31 20.96 16.63
C PHE A 258 -16.90 20.58 16.16
N TYR A 259 -16.48 21.14 15.03
CA TYR A 259 -15.21 20.80 14.41
C TYR A 259 -14.30 22.03 14.36
N HIS A 260 -13.07 21.90 14.90
CA HIS A 260 -12.07 22.95 14.82
C HIS A 260 -11.30 22.86 13.48
N LEU A 261 -11.71 23.64 12.48
CA LEU A 261 -11.15 23.58 11.13
C LEU A 261 -9.97 24.53 10.92
N GLY A 262 -9.70 25.44 11.86
CA GLY A 262 -8.52 26.31 11.80
C GLY A 262 -7.20 25.55 11.61
N PRO A 263 -6.85 24.63 12.52
CA PRO A 263 -5.65 23.80 12.42
C PRO A 263 -5.54 23.01 11.10
N TRP A 264 -6.68 22.69 10.46
CA TRP A 264 -6.70 21.99 9.18
C TRP A 264 -6.06 22.79 8.03
N ALA A 265 -5.98 24.12 8.14
CA ALA A 265 -5.21 24.97 7.20
C ALA A 265 -3.72 24.56 7.15
N ILE A 266 -3.16 24.12 8.28
CA ILE A 266 -1.77 23.66 8.35
C ILE A 266 -1.64 22.31 7.64
N THR A 267 -2.56 21.37 7.87
CA THR A 267 -2.62 20.09 7.15
C THR A 267 -2.71 20.30 5.65
N LEU A 268 -3.60 21.17 5.19
CA LEU A 268 -3.75 21.54 3.78
C LEU A 268 -2.47 22.16 3.20
N THR A 269 -1.73 22.95 3.99
CA THR A 269 -0.43 23.52 3.59
C THR A 269 0.61 22.40 3.40
N VAL A 270 0.68 21.45 4.32
CA VAL A 270 1.61 20.31 4.25
C VAL A 270 1.33 19.40 3.04
N PHE A 271 0.06 19.13 2.74
CA PHE A 271 -0.33 18.39 1.53
C PHE A 271 -0.02 19.18 0.25
N ALA A 272 -0.18 20.50 0.27
CA ALA A 272 0.17 21.33 -0.88
C ALA A 272 1.67 21.30 -1.15
N VAL A 273 2.50 21.27 -0.09
CA VAL A 273 3.95 21.05 -0.21
C VAL A 273 4.26 19.73 -0.92
N LEU A 274 3.55 18.63 -0.59
CA LEU A 274 3.72 17.34 -1.28
C LEU A 274 3.37 17.46 -2.77
N ALA A 275 2.22 18.08 -3.10
CA ALA A 275 1.74 18.23 -4.47
C ALA A 275 2.67 19.10 -5.32
N LEU A 276 3.12 20.23 -4.78
CA LEU A 276 4.04 21.15 -5.45
C LEU A 276 5.45 20.54 -5.61
N ALA A 277 5.93 19.83 -4.59
CA ALA A 277 7.21 19.11 -4.65
C ALA A 277 7.18 18.01 -5.73
N PHE A 278 6.07 17.27 -5.83
CA PHE A 278 5.85 16.28 -6.88
C PHE A 278 5.83 16.92 -8.27
N GLY A 279 5.00 17.93 -8.48
CA GLY A 279 4.83 18.59 -9.77
C GLY A 279 6.11 19.26 -10.30
N THR A 280 6.85 19.96 -9.43
CA THR A 280 8.11 20.62 -9.82
C THR A 280 9.24 19.64 -10.09
N ALA A 281 9.29 18.53 -9.34
CA ALA A 281 10.31 17.51 -9.50
C ALA A 281 10.09 16.66 -10.76
N ALA A 282 8.84 16.52 -11.21
CA ALA A 282 8.48 15.85 -12.46
C ALA A 282 9.06 16.52 -13.72
N LEU A 283 9.43 17.81 -13.64
CA LEU A 283 10.11 18.53 -14.75
C LEU A 283 11.54 18.07 -14.98
N ARG A 284 12.16 17.43 -13.99
CA ARG A 284 13.52 16.91 -14.07
C ARG A 284 13.47 15.41 -13.82
N PRO A 285 12.79 14.64 -14.71
CA PRO A 285 12.71 13.21 -14.55
C PRO A 285 14.14 12.66 -14.52
N LEU A 286 14.36 11.67 -13.65
CA LEU A 286 15.62 10.95 -13.70
C LEU A 286 15.72 10.32 -15.10
N PRO A 287 16.87 10.46 -15.78
CA PRO A 287 17.03 9.91 -17.12
C PRO A 287 16.63 8.45 -17.08
N GLU A 288 15.65 8.11 -17.93
CA GLU A 288 15.15 6.76 -18.04
C GLU A 288 16.36 5.89 -18.36
N ARG A 289 16.74 5.03 -17.42
CA ARG A 289 17.91 4.18 -17.61
C ARG A 289 17.55 3.24 -18.72
N ALA A 290 18.06 3.53 -19.92
CA ALA A 290 18.01 2.63 -21.06
C ALA A 290 18.39 1.25 -20.53
N LEU A 291 17.39 0.36 -20.48
CA LEU A 291 17.56 -1.02 -20.09
C LEU A 291 18.40 -1.65 -21.19
N ARG A 292 19.73 -1.53 -21.08
CA ARG A 292 20.63 -2.31 -21.94
C ARG A 292 20.20 -3.77 -21.81
N PRO A 293 19.98 -4.49 -22.92
CA PRO A 293 19.77 -5.92 -22.88
C PRO A 293 21.00 -6.52 -22.18
N VAL A 294 20.79 -6.90 -20.92
CA VAL A 294 21.83 -7.56 -20.14
C VAL A 294 21.95 -8.94 -20.73
N ALA A 295 23.14 -9.26 -21.24
CA ALA A 295 23.47 -10.61 -21.70
C ALA A 295 22.99 -11.63 -20.66
N THR A 296 22.08 -12.50 -21.11
CA THR A 296 21.52 -13.61 -20.34
C THR A 296 22.62 -14.65 -20.16
N GLY A 297 23.53 -14.41 -19.23
CA GLY A 297 24.30 -15.51 -18.66
C GLY A 297 23.34 -16.47 -17.97
N ASP A 298 23.67 -17.76 -17.98
CA ASP A 298 22.93 -18.84 -17.31
C ASP A 298 22.77 -18.57 -15.80
N GLU A 299 21.79 -17.72 -15.43
CA GLU A 299 21.36 -17.61 -14.04
C GLU A 299 20.57 -18.89 -13.69
N PRO A 300 20.77 -19.44 -12.48
CA PRO A 300 20.03 -20.61 -12.03
C PRO A 300 18.54 -20.32 -11.99
N ARG A 301 17.76 -21.11 -12.74
CA ARG A 301 16.30 -20.98 -12.82
C ARG A 301 15.67 -21.15 -11.42
N PRO A 302 14.69 -20.30 -11.04
CA PRO A 302 13.94 -20.49 -9.81
C PRO A 302 13.27 -21.87 -9.82
N ARG A 303 13.07 -22.46 -8.63
CA ARG A 303 12.39 -23.77 -8.48
C ARG A 303 10.87 -23.56 -8.40
N PRO A 304 10.11 -23.62 -9.51
CA PRO A 304 8.69 -23.24 -9.51
C PRO A 304 7.86 -24.14 -8.59
N ALA A 305 8.17 -25.43 -8.51
CA ALA A 305 7.44 -26.39 -7.67
C ALA A 305 7.48 -26.02 -6.18
N VAL A 306 8.63 -25.58 -5.67
CA VAL A 306 8.78 -25.19 -4.25
C VAL A 306 7.96 -23.93 -3.94
N LEU A 307 7.96 -22.95 -4.85
CA LEU A 307 7.19 -21.73 -4.70
C LEU A 307 5.69 -21.98 -4.77
N ILE A 308 5.24 -22.80 -5.72
CA ILE A 308 3.84 -23.20 -5.86
C ILE A 308 3.40 -23.95 -4.60
N ALA A 309 4.18 -24.92 -4.13
CA ALA A 309 3.84 -25.69 -2.92
C ALA A 309 3.78 -24.81 -1.68
N ALA A 310 4.79 -23.97 -1.45
CA ALA A 310 4.82 -23.05 -0.30
C ALA A 310 3.68 -22.03 -0.35
N GLY A 311 3.45 -21.42 -1.51
CA GLY A 311 2.37 -20.45 -1.69
C GLY A 311 0.97 -21.07 -1.61
N ALA A 312 0.75 -22.26 -2.19
CA ALA A 312 -0.54 -22.94 -2.10
C ALA A 312 -0.85 -23.43 -0.68
N THR A 313 0.16 -23.95 0.03
CA THR A 313 0.01 -24.37 1.43
C THR A 313 -0.27 -23.17 2.33
N GLY A 314 0.49 -22.08 2.17
CA GLY A 314 0.26 -20.84 2.90
C GLY A 314 -1.12 -20.24 2.63
N LEU A 315 -1.57 -20.28 1.37
CA LEU A 315 -2.89 -19.80 0.97
C LEU A 315 -4.02 -20.60 1.63
N ALA A 316 -3.92 -21.94 1.59
CA ALA A 316 -4.92 -22.81 2.20
C ALA A 316 -5.01 -22.59 3.71
N LEU A 317 -3.87 -22.58 4.41
CA LEU A 317 -3.83 -22.38 5.86
C LEU A 317 -4.33 -20.99 6.27
N ALA A 318 -3.97 -19.94 5.53
CA ALA A 318 -4.43 -18.58 5.80
C ALA A 318 -5.96 -18.46 5.60
N VAL A 319 -6.53 -19.09 4.58
CA VAL A 319 -8.00 -19.10 4.38
C VAL A 319 -8.72 -19.91 5.47
N ILE A 320 -8.14 -21.02 5.93
CA ILE A 320 -8.69 -21.80 7.06
C ILE A 320 -8.66 -20.96 8.33
N ALA A 321 -7.56 -20.27 8.61
CA ALA A 321 -7.43 -19.38 9.76
C ALA A 321 -8.44 -18.23 9.70
N TRP A 322 -8.59 -17.58 8.55
CA TRP A 322 -9.61 -16.56 8.31
C TRP A 322 -11.03 -17.08 8.59
N ALA A 323 -11.37 -18.25 8.04
CA ALA A 323 -12.69 -18.86 8.26
C ALA A 323 -12.93 -19.23 9.73
N CYS A 324 -11.90 -19.72 10.43
CA CYS A 324 -11.94 -19.99 11.87
C CYS A 324 -12.15 -18.71 12.69
N THR A 325 -11.46 -17.62 12.33
CA THR A 325 -11.59 -16.33 13.01
C THR A 325 -12.97 -15.71 12.85
N VAL A 326 -13.58 -15.83 11.66
CA VAL A 326 -14.94 -15.34 11.38
C VAL A 326 -16.01 -16.19 12.08
N ALA A 327 -15.94 -17.51 11.97
CA ALA A 327 -17.05 -18.38 12.38
C ALA A 327 -16.94 -18.95 13.80
N ILE A 328 -15.75 -18.93 14.42
CA ILE A 328 -15.52 -19.54 15.74
C ILE A 328 -14.97 -18.50 16.72
N LEU A 329 -13.81 -17.89 16.42
CA LEU A 329 -13.16 -17.03 17.39
C LEU A 329 -13.93 -15.71 17.61
N GLY A 330 -14.36 -15.03 16.54
CA GLY A 330 -15.12 -13.79 16.65
C GLY A 330 -16.42 -13.95 17.46
N PRO A 331 -17.29 -14.92 17.13
CA PRO A 331 -18.52 -15.18 17.86
C PRO A 331 -18.32 -15.64 19.32
N ALA A 332 -17.13 -16.12 19.69
CA ALA A 332 -16.83 -16.48 21.08
C ALA A 332 -16.53 -15.27 21.97
N MET A 333 -16.13 -14.13 21.39
CA MET A 333 -15.66 -12.94 22.14
C MET A 333 -16.67 -12.36 23.12
N PRO A 334 -18.00 -12.30 22.84
CA PRO A 334 -18.98 -11.84 23.82
C PRO A 334 -19.01 -12.70 25.10
N GLY A 335 -18.81 -14.02 24.98
CA GLY A 335 -18.74 -14.90 26.15
C GLY A 335 -17.46 -14.68 26.97
N VAL A 336 -16.36 -14.37 26.30
CA VAL A 336 -15.08 -14.04 26.96
C VAL A 336 -15.21 -12.71 27.70
N SER A 337 -15.71 -11.66 27.03
CA SER A 337 -15.84 -10.34 27.65
C SER A 337 -16.85 -10.33 28.81
N ALA A 338 -17.88 -11.17 28.76
CA ALA A 338 -18.82 -11.33 29.88
C ALA A 338 -18.24 -12.07 31.10
N SER A 339 -17.15 -12.83 30.95
CA SER A 339 -16.62 -13.72 32.00
C SER A 339 -15.21 -13.38 32.47
N ALA A 340 -14.41 -12.72 31.63
CA ALA A 340 -13.05 -12.36 31.95
C ALA A 340 -13.01 -11.11 32.86
N PRO A 341 -12.13 -11.07 33.88
CA PRO A 341 -11.83 -9.85 34.59
C PRO A 341 -11.02 -8.97 33.65
N MET A 342 -11.63 -7.99 32.99
CA MET A 342 -11.02 -7.17 31.92
C MET A 342 -10.46 -5.84 32.45
N PRO A 343 -9.29 -5.81 33.14
CA PRO A 343 -8.65 -4.55 33.50
C PRO A 343 -8.21 -3.85 32.20
N GLY A 344 -8.85 -2.74 31.85
CA GLY A 344 -8.59 -2.00 30.61
C GLY A 344 -9.70 -2.07 29.55
N GLY A 345 -10.78 -2.82 29.79
CA GLY A 345 -11.96 -2.84 28.91
C GLY A 345 -11.94 -3.92 27.82
N ASP A 346 -13.10 -4.18 27.24
CA ASP A 346 -13.34 -5.36 26.39
C ASP A 346 -12.75 -5.24 24.98
N GLY A 347 -12.39 -4.02 24.58
CA GLY A 347 -12.03 -3.66 23.20
C GLY A 347 -10.82 -4.40 22.65
N GLU A 348 -9.82 -4.69 23.49
CA GLU A 348 -8.57 -5.33 23.08
C GLU A 348 -8.79 -6.74 22.48
N ILE A 349 -9.72 -7.53 23.03
CA ILE A 349 -9.93 -8.90 22.56
C ILE A 349 -10.66 -8.92 21.21
N TYR A 350 -11.65 -8.04 21.03
CA TYR A 350 -12.31 -7.88 19.73
C TYR A 350 -11.32 -7.42 18.67
N LEU A 351 -10.42 -6.51 19.03
CA LEU A 351 -9.36 -6.06 18.14
C LEU A 351 -8.39 -7.17 17.79
N TRP A 352 -7.98 -8.00 18.75
CA TRP A 352 -7.09 -9.13 18.50
C TRP A 352 -7.69 -10.09 17.47
N VAL A 353 -8.98 -10.43 17.58
CA VAL A 353 -9.62 -11.31 16.58
C VAL A 353 -9.76 -10.61 15.22
N ALA A 354 -10.02 -9.31 15.18
CA ALA A 354 -10.04 -8.55 13.93
C ALA A 354 -8.65 -8.54 13.25
N GLU A 355 -7.58 -8.32 14.01
CA GLU A 355 -6.21 -8.42 13.53
C GLU A 355 -5.90 -9.80 12.95
N LEU A 356 -6.37 -10.87 13.60
CA LEU A 356 -6.21 -12.23 13.08
C LEU A 356 -6.91 -12.42 11.73
N ARG A 357 -8.13 -11.88 11.56
CA ARG A 357 -8.86 -11.90 10.28
C ARG A 357 -8.06 -11.19 9.19
N TRP A 358 -7.68 -9.94 9.43
CA TRP A 358 -6.98 -9.14 8.43
C TRP A 358 -5.58 -9.65 8.11
N THR A 359 -4.86 -10.17 9.10
CA THR A 359 -3.56 -10.83 8.92
C THR A 359 -3.69 -12.08 8.08
N SER A 360 -4.75 -12.87 8.28
CA SER A 360 -5.05 -14.06 7.47
C SER A 360 -5.34 -13.67 6.02
N ILE A 361 -6.11 -12.61 5.78
CA ILE A 361 -6.39 -12.09 4.43
C ILE A 361 -5.11 -11.60 3.74
N LEU A 362 -4.28 -10.82 4.45
CA LEU A 362 -2.99 -10.37 3.96
C LEU A 362 -2.11 -11.56 3.58
N LEU A 363 -1.97 -12.53 4.48
CA LEU A 363 -1.15 -13.71 4.28
C LEU A 363 -1.64 -14.57 3.11
N ALA A 364 -2.96 -14.72 2.93
CA ALA A 364 -3.56 -15.37 1.77
C ALA A 364 -3.15 -14.67 0.46
N ALA A 365 -3.23 -13.33 0.41
CA ALA A 365 -2.83 -12.55 -0.76
C ALA A 365 -1.33 -12.70 -1.08
N LEU A 366 -0.47 -12.65 -0.06
CA LEU A 366 0.98 -12.85 -0.22
C LEU A 366 1.31 -14.28 -0.67
N ALA A 367 0.63 -15.28 -0.12
CA ALA A 367 0.83 -16.68 -0.47
C ALA A 367 0.38 -16.98 -1.91
N LEU A 368 -0.74 -16.40 -2.36
CA LEU A 368 -1.15 -16.44 -3.76
C LEU A 368 -0.10 -15.76 -4.66
N LEU A 369 0.39 -14.57 -4.29
CA LEU A 369 1.42 -13.87 -5.04
C LEU A 369 2.71 -14.71 -5.21
N VAL A 370 3.11 -15.45 -4.16
CA VAL A 370 4.24 -16.40 -4.22
C VAL A 370 3.93 -17.57 -5.15
N ALA A 371 2.74 -18.18 -5.02
CA ALA A 371 2.35 -19.35 -5.81
C ALA A 371 2.29 -19.06 -7.31
N VAL A 372 1.83 -17.87 -7.70
CA VAL A 372 1.66 -17.46 -9.10
C VAL A 372 2.66 -16.41 -9.55
N ALA A 373 3.82 -16.29 -8.88
CA ALA A 373 4.80 -15.23 -9.10
C ALA A 373 5.31 -15.13 -10.55
N ASP A 374 5.26 -16.24 -11.31
CA ASP A 374 5.66 -16.37 -12.71
C ASP A 374 4.61 -15.86 -13.71
N ARG A 375 3.37 -15.64 -13.27
CA ARG A 375 2.25 -15.23 -14.13
C ARG A 375 2.18 -13.73 -14.32
N ARG A 376 1.89 -13.25 -15.54
CA ARG A 376 1.78 -11.80 -15.80
C ARG A 376 0.80 -11.09 -14.84
N ARG A 377 -0.30 -11.76 -14.46
CA ARG A 377 -1.39 -11.23 -13.62
C ARG A 377 -1.28 -11.59 -12.13
N ALA A 378 -0.10 -11.96 -11.63
CA ALA A 378 0.10 -12.34 -10.24
C ALA A 378 -0.34 -11.27 -9.22
N VAL A 379 0.06 -10.02 -9.43
CA VAL A 379 -0.30 -8.90 -8.54
C VAL A 379 -1.79 -8.60 -8.58
N PRO A 380 -2.44 -8.41 -9.76
CA PRO A 380 -3.90 -8.29 -9.82
C PRO A 380 -4.64 -9.44 -9.15
N ALA A 381 -4.18 -10.69 -9.31
CA ALA A 381 -4.80 -11.84 -8.68
C ALA A 381 -4.77 -11.77 -7.15
N ALA A 382 -3.63 -11.40 -6.57
CA ALA A 382 -3.49 -11.21 -5.12
C ALA A 382 -4.37 -10.06 -4.60
N LEU A 383 -4.46 -8.95 -5.35
CA LEU A 383 -5.33 -7.81 -4.98
C LEU A 383 -6.82 -8.15 -5.07
N VAL A 384 -7.24 -8.90 -6.10
CA VAL A 384 -8.62 -9.39 -6.22
C VAL A 384 -8.95 -10.33 -5.08
N LEU A 385 -8.06 -11.27 -4.74
CA LEU A 385 -8.24 -12.16 -3.59
C LEU A 385 -8.45 -11.35 -2.30
N ALA A 386 -7.54 -10.41 -2.00
CA ALA A 386 -7.62 -9.59 -0.80
C ALA A 386 -8.92 -8.77 -0.76
N GLY A 387 -9.26 -8.08 -1.85
CA GLY A 387 -10.46 -7.23 -1.90
C GLY A 387 -11.76 -8.02 -1.75
N VAL A 388 -11.86 -9.20 -2.38
CA VAL A 388 -13.04 -10.07 -2.24
C VAL A 388 -13.12 -10.67 -0.84
N LEU A 389 -11.99 -11.07 -0.23
CA LEU A 389 -11.99 -11.57 1.15
C LEU A 389 -12.36 -10.47 2.16
N ILE A 390 -11.88 -9.23 2.00
CA ILE A 390 -12.28 -8.09 2.85
C ILE A 390 -13.79 -7.83 2.73
N GLY A 391 -14.33 -7.83 1.51
CA GLY A 391 -15.77 -7.67 1.30
C GLY A 391 -16.58 -8.82 1.90
N ALA A 392 -16.11 -10.07 1.73
CA ALA A 392 -16.72 -11.24 2.31
C ALA A 392 -16.68 -11.22 3.84
N ASP A 393 -15.57 -10.78 4.43
CA ASP A 393 -15.39 -10.62 5.87
C ASP A 393 -16.47 -9.70 6.45
N GLY A 394 -16.60 -8.49 5.90
CA GLY A 394 -17.62 -7.54 6.34
C GLY A 394 -19.05 -8.06 6.19
N VAL A 395 -19.36 -8.81 5.12
CA VAL A 395 -20.68 -9.42 4.94
C VAL A 395 -20.94 -10.53 5.96
N LEU A 396 -19.98 -11.45 6.15
CA LEU A 396 -20.16 -12.60 7.04
C LEU A 396 -20.24 -12.18 8.52
N VAL A 397 -19.46 -11.17 8.92
CA VAL A 397 -19.53 -10.58 10.26
C VAL A 397 -20.91 -9.95 10.50
N ARG A 398 -21.42 -9.14 9.56
CA ARG A 398 -22.76 -8.52 9.67
C ARG A 398 -23.91 -9.53 9.70
N LEU A 399 -23.75 -10.66 9.01
CA LEU A 399 -24.71 -11.76 9.03
C LEU A 399 -24.67 -12.58 10.33
N GLY A 400 -23.71 -12.29 11.23
CA GLY A 400 -23.58 -13.01 12.51
C GLY A 400 -23.26 -14.49 12.31
N VAL A 401 -22.46 -14.83 11.30
CA VAL A 401 -22.15 -16.21 10.95
C VAL A 401 -21.31 -16.88 12.04
N HIS A 402 -21.79 -17.99 12.61
CA HIS A 402 -21.12 -18.69 13.72
C HIS A 402 -21.26 -20.22 13.65
N GLY A 403 -20.41 -20.92 14.42
CA GLY A 403 -20.44 -22.36 14.59
C GLY A 403 -20.00 -23.16 13.37
N ALA A 404 -20.28 -24.47 13.37
CA ALA A 404 -19.83 -25.39 12.32
C ALA A 404 -20.45 -25.08 10.95
N GLY A 405 -21.72 -24.67 10.91
CA GLY A 405 -22.39 -24.22 9.68
C GLY A 405 -21.74 -22.96 9.11
N GLY A 406 -21.45 -21.99 9.98
CA GLY A 406 -20.74 -20.77 9.60
C GLY A 406 -19.32 -21.03 9.09
N LEU A 407 -18.59 -21.96 9.71
CA LEU A 407 -17.26 -22.33 9.26
C LEU A 407 -17.29 -22.93 7.85
N ARG A 408 -18.26 -23.80 7.55
CA ARG A 408 -18.43 -24.36 6.20
C ARG A 408 -18.73 -23.28 5.17
N LEU A 409 -19.62 -22.33 5.51
CA LEU A 409 -19.93 -21.20 4.64
C LEU A 409 -18.69 -20.33 4.39
N ALA A 410 -17.96 -19.95 5.44
CA ALA A 410 -16.73 -19.17 5.32
C ALA A 410 -15.67 -19.90 4.48
N LEU A 411 -15.46 -21.21 4.69
CA LEU A 411 -14.54 -22.01 3.86
C LEU A 411 -14.98 -22.08 2.39
N LEU A 412 -16.28 -22.20 2.11
CA LEU A 412 -16.80 -22.18 0.74
C LEU A 412 -16.56 -20.82 0.06
N VAL A 413 -16.83 -19.71 0.76
CA VAL A 413 -16.57 -18.36 0.27
C VAL A 413 -15.07 -18.12 0.05
N GLY A 414 -14.23 -18.55 1.01
CA GLY A 414 -12.78 -18.49 0.90
C GLY A 414 -12.26 -19.32 -0.29
N GLY A 415 -12.74 -20.55 -0.45
CA GLY A 415 -12.40 -21.42 -1.58
C GLY A 415 -12.83 -20.85 -2.93
N ALA A 416 -14.03 -20.29 -3.03
CA ALA A 416 -14.51 -19.60 -4.24
C ALA A 416 -13.63 -18.39 -4.57
N THR A 417 -13.23 -17.62 -3.54
CA THR A 417 -12.34 -16.47 -3.69
C THR A 417 -10.95 -16.87 -4.15
N VAL A 418 -10.40 -17.97 -3.59
CA VAL A 418 -9.14 -18.59 -4.07
C VAL A 418 -9.24 -19.00 -5.52
N ALA A 419 -10.33 -19.67 -5.91
CA ALA A 419 -10.55 -20.09 -7.29
C ALA A 419 -10.61 -18.86 -8.23
N LEU A 420 -11.30 -17.80 -7.82
CA LEU A 420 -11.35 -16.53 -8.57
C LEU A 420 -9.96 -15.91 -8.71
N GLY A 421 -9.21 -15.75 -7.62
CA GLY A 421 -7.83 -15.24 -7.66
C GLY A 421 -6.94 -16.07 -8.58
N TRP A 422 -7.03 -17.40 -8.50
CA TRP A 422 -6.30 -18.31 -9.38
C TRP A 422 -6.70 -18.16 -10.85
N THR A 423 -7.98 -17.96 -11.15
CA THR A 423 -8.44 -17.72 -12.52
C THR A 423 -7.96 -16.37 -13.07
N VAL A 424 -7.90 -15.32 -12.25
CA VAL A 424 -7.30 -14.03 -12.63
C VAL A 424 -5.82 -14.18 -12.93
N ALA A 425 -5.12 -15.02 -12.17
CA ALA A 425 -3.72 -15.35 -12.39
C ALA A 425 -3.47 -16.17 -13.67
N ARG A 426 -4.50 -16.87 -14.21
CA ARG A 426 -4.38 -17.62 -15.47
C ARG A 426 -4.06 -16.65 -16.62
N GLY A 427 -2.78 -16.61 -16.96
CA GLY A 427 -2.24 -15.78 -18.02
C GLY A 427 -0.90 -16.34 -18.50
N PRO A 428 -0.38 -15.81 -19.61
CA PRO A 428 0.94 -16.18 -20.09
C PRO A 428 2.00 -15.92 -19.01
N LEU A 429 3.07 -16.72 -19.05
CA LEU A 429 4.26 -16.48 -18.24
C LEU A 429 4.80 -15.07 -18.54
N ALA A 430 5.28 -14.37 -17.51
CA ALA A 430 5.85 -13.04 -17.70
C ALA A 430 7.14 -13.14 -18.55
N ALA A 431 7.24 -12.36 -19.63
CA ALA A 431 8.48 -12.22 -20.39
C ALA A 431 9.61 -11.69 -19.48
N GLY A 432 10.83 -12.25 -19.57
CA GLY A 432 11.91 -11.95 -18.62
C GLY A 432 11.64 -12.45 -17.19
N SER A 433 11.00 -13.62 -17.07
CA SER A 433 10.32 -14.15 -15.89
C SER A 433 11.13 -14.07 -14.59
N GLU A 434 12.42 -14.38 -14.59
CA GLU A 434 13.19 -14.53 -13.34
C GLU A 434 13.31 -13.25 -12.52
N ARG A 435 13.58 -12.12 -13.15
CA ARG A 435 13.68 -10.83 -12.43
C ARG A 435 12.32 -10.42 -11.89
N THR A 436 11.29 -10.55 -12.70
CA THR A 436 9.92 -10.21 -12.33
C THR A 436 9.43 -11.10 -11.18
N VAL A 437 9.68 -12.41 -11.25
CA VAL A 437 9.41 -13.39 -10.20
C VAL A 437 10.13 -13.01 -8.91
N ARG A 438 11.45 -12.74 -8.99
CA ARG A 438 12.26 -12.36 -7.83
C ARG A 438 11.76 -11.07 -7.18
N ARG A 439 11.36 -10.07 -7.96
CA ARG A 439 10.79 -8.81 -7.44
C ARG A 439 9.48 -9.04 -6.71
N ARG A 440 8.58 -9.84 -7.27
CA ARG A 440 7.29 -10.18 -6.64
C ARG A 440 7.47 -10.96 -5.35
N ILE A 441 8.37 -11.93 -5.36
CA ILE A 441 8.71 -12.72 -4.18
C ILE A 441 9.40 -11.86 -3.12
N ALA A 442 10.22 -10.89 -3.51
CA ALA A 442 10.79 -9.94 -2.57
C ALA A 442 9.73 -9.09 -1.88
N VAL A 443 8.74 -8.60 -2.64
CA VAL A 443 7.60 -7.87 -2.06
C VAL A 443 6.87 -8.77 -1.07
N ALA A 444 6.51 -9.98 -1.49
CA ALA A 444 5.78 -10.93 -0.64
C ALA A 444 6.56 -11.31 0.62
N ALA A 445 7.85 -11.62 0.48
CA ALA A 445 8.70 -12.04 1.57
C ALA A 445 8.97 -10.90 2.58
N VAL A 446 9.19 -9.67 2.11
CA VAL A 446 9.36 -8.52 3.02
C VAL A 446 8.06 -8.24 3.76
N LEU A 447 6.92 -8.21 3.09
CA LEU A 447 5.63 -7.99 3.76
C LEU A 447 5.30 -9.12 4.75
N ALA A 448 5.49 -10.38 4.37
CA ALA A 448 5.21 -11.51 5.24
C ALA A 448 6.16 -11.56 6.45
N ALA A 449 7.45 -11.26 6.26
CA ALA A 449 8.42 -11.21 7.35
C ALA A 449 8.15 -10.06 8.32
N VAL A 450 7.78 -8.87 7.80
CA VAL A 450 7.65 -7.68 8.64
C VAL A 450 6.28 -7.59 9.30
N CYS A 451 5.19 -7.78 8.55
CA CYS A 451 3.84 -7.47 9.03
C CYS A 451 3.24 -8.60 9.85
N VAL A 452 3.46 -9.87 9.47
CA VAL A 452 2.74 -11.01 10.07
C VAL A 452 3.21 -11.30 11.51
N PRO A 453 4.51 -11.22 11.86
CA PRO A 453 4.94 -11.39 13.26
C PRO A 453 4.42 -10.32 14.21
N LEU A 454 4.05 -9.12 13.73
CA LEU A 454 3.45 -8.06 14.57
C LEU A 454 2.10 -8.49 15.17
N LEU A 455 1.49 -9.55 14.64
CA LEU A 455 0.32 -10.16 15.27
C LEU A 455 0.62 -10.66 16.70
N LEU A 456 1.88 -10.99 17.03
CA LEU A 456 2.28 -11.36 18.39
C LEU A 456 2.42 -10.19 19.36
N SER A 457 2.33 -8.95 18.87
CA SER A 457 2.15 -7.79 19.75
C SER A 457 0.70 -7.55 20.15
N GLN A 458 -0.25 -8.31 19.57
CA GLN A 458 -1.58 -8.42 20.15
C GLN A 458 -1.54 -9.42 21.30
N GLY A 459 -2.20 -9.08 22.40
CA GLY A 459 -2.30 -9.93 23.57
C GLY A 459 -3.21 -9.31 24.60
N THR A 460 -3.48 -10.09 25.64
CA THR A 460 -4.17 -9.61 26.84
C THR A 460 -3.37 -9.99 28.08
N PRO A 461 -3.58 -9.26 29.19
CA PRO A 461 -3.07 -9.64 30.51
C PRO A 461 -3.26 -11.14 30.81
N GLY A 462 -2.29 -11.75 31.48
CA GLY A 462 -2.33 -13.16 31.88
C GLY A 462 -3.61 -13.58 32.61
N VAL A 463 -4.19 -12.68 33.38
CA VAL A 463 -5.49 -12.87 34.07
C VAL A 463 -6.66 -13.22 33.14
N ASN A 464 -6.58 -12.84 31.86
CA ASN A 464 -7.61 -13.14 30.85
C ASN A 464 -7.41 -14.50 30.17
N HIS A 465 -6.20 -15.08 30.21
CA HIS A 465 -5.85 -16.29 29.46
C HIS A 465 -6.73 -17.51 29.78
N PRO A 466 -7.17 -17.75 31.03
CA PRO A 466 -8.08 -18.86 31.34
C PRO A 466 -9.44 -18.77 30.64
N TYR A 467 -9.87 -17.56 30.26
CA TYR A 467 -11.17 -17.31 29.63
C TYR A 467 -11.09 -17.29 28.11
N LEU A 468 -9.88 -17.19 27.53
CA LEU A 468 -9.70 -17.13 26.09
C LEU A 468 -10.10 -18.46 25.43
N PRO A 469 -10.67 -18.41 24.21
CA PRO A 469 -10.91 -19.63 23.45
C PRO A 469 -9.58 -20.34 23.18
N SER A 470 -9.55 -21.65 23.41
CA SER A 470 -8.33 -22.46 23.27
C SER A 470 -7.66 -22.36 21.91
N GLY A 471 -8.42 -22.05 20.86
CA GLY A 471 -7.92 -21.86 19.49
C GLY A 471 -7.29 -20.49 19.22
N LEU A 472 -7.52 -19.47 20.05
CA LEU A 472 -7.09 -18.09 19.78
C LEU A 472 -5.56 -18.01 19.70
N ARG A 473 -4.89 -18.39 20.79
CA ARG A 473 -3.42 -18.32 20.90
C ARG A 473 -2.70 -19.22 19.87
N PRO A 474 -3.07 -20.51 19.68
CA PRO A 474 -2.49 -21.32 18.61
C PRO A 474 -2.68 -20.73 17.21
N THR A 475 -3.81 -20.09 16.93
CA THR A 475 -4.05 -19.44 15.63
C THR A 475 -3.14 -18.23 15.44
N THR A 476 -2.99 -17.40 16.47
CA THR A 476 -2.09 -16.24 16.48
C THR A 476 -0.64 -16.65 16.20
N VAL A 477 -0.13 -17.63 16.94
CA VAL A 477 1.24 -18.13 16.77
C VAL A 477 1.41 -18.85 15.45
N GLY A 478 0.43 -19.67 15.05
CA GLY A 478 0.43 -20.39 13.79
C GLY A 478 0.52 -19.48 12.58
N LEU A 479 -0.26 -18.39 12.55
CA LEU A 479 -0.20 -17.37 11.50
C LEU A 479 1.15 -16.64 11.47
N ALA A 480 1.68 -16.24 12.63
CA ALA A 480 2.99 -15.60 12.74
C ALA A 480 4.12 -16.50 12.18
N VAL A 481 4.14 -17.78 12.57
CA VAL A 481 5.08 -18.78 12.05
C VAL A 481 4.88 -18.99 10.55
N LEU A 482 3.64 -19.09 10.08
CA LEU A 482 3.34 -19.28 8.66
C LEU A 482 3.85 -18.11 7.80
N GLY A 483 3.71 -16.86 8.27
CA GLY A 483 4.25 -15.68 7.59
C GLY A 483 5.79 -15.72 7.48
N VAL A 484 6.46 -16.08 8.58
CA VAL A 484 7.93 -16.25 8.60
C VAL A 484 8.39 -17.35 7.65
N LEU A 485 7.72 -18.51 7.67
CA LEU A 485 8.06 -19.64 6.80
C LEU A 485 7.81 -19.29 5.32
N LEU A 486 6.68 -18.66 4.99
CA LEU A 486 6.38 -18.22 3.63
C LEU A 486 7.48 -17.26 3.13
N ALA A 487 7.89 -16.29 3.95
CA ALA A 487 8.92 -15.34 3.60
C ALA A 487 10.29 -16.00 3.38
N ALA A 488 10.73 -16.83 4.33
CA ALA A 488 12.03 -17.49 4.30
C ALA A 488 12.13 -18.49 3.15
N VAL A 489 11.15 -19.39 3.00
CA VAL A 489 11.14 -20.41 1.94
C VAL A 489 11.09 -19.76 0.56
N ALA A 490 10.25 -18.75 0.34
CA ALA A 490 10.14 -18.08 -0.95
C ALA A 490 11.45 -17.36 -1.34
N ALA A 491 12.07 -16.63 -0.40
CA ALA A 491 13.34 -15.96 -0.66
C ALA A 491 14.47 -16.96 -0.92
N VAL A 492 14.55 -18.03 -0.13
CA VAL A 492 15.53 -19.12 -0.28
C VAL A 492 15.37 -19.83 -1.63
N ALA A 493 14.14 -19.99 -2.13
CA ALA A 493 13.86 -20.66 -3.40
C ALA A 493 14.28 -19.83 -4.64
N VAL A 494 14.38 -18.50 -4.52
CA VAL A 494 14.72 -17.58 -5.63
C VAL A 494 16.07 -16.87 -5.44
N ARG A 495 16.82 -17.29 -4.42
CA ARG A 495 18.18 -16.82 -4.13
C ARG A 495 19.09 -16.97 -5.36
N ARG A 496 20.02 -16.02 -5.52
CA ARG A 496 21.00 -16.04 -6.61
C ARG A 496 22.15 -17.02 -6.38
N HIS A 497 22.57 -17.17 -5.13
CA HIS A 497 23.75 -17.98 -4.76
C HIS A 497 23.34 -19.25 -4.04
N ARG A 498 24.01 -20.37 -4.36
CA ARG A 498 23.82 -21.62 -3.63
C ARG A 498 24.36 -21.43 -2.21
N LEU A 499 23.45 -21.47 -1.24
CA LEU A 499 23.78 -21.59 0.16
C LEU A 499 24.04 -23.07 0.51
N PRO A 500 24.94 -23.35 1.46
CA PRO A 500 25.01 -24.66 2.10
C PRO A 500 23.64 -25.06 2.67
N GLY A 501 23.37 -26.37 2.70
CA GLY A 501 22.10 -26.90 3.23
C GLY A 501 21.82 -26.46 4.66
N TRP A 502 22.84 -26.48 5.52
CA TRP A 502 22.71 -26.05 6.92
C TRP A 502 22.38 -24.56 7.07
N VAL A 503 22.95 -23.66 6.24
CA VAL A 503 22.59 -22.23 6.26
C VAL A 503 21.13 -22.04 5.83
N THR A 504 20.71 -22.81 4.82
CA THR A 504 19.32 -22.79 4.37
C THR A 504 18.37 -23.22 5.49
N ALA A 505 18.71 -24.30 6.19
CA ALA A 505 17.95 -24.77 7.35
C ALA A 505 17.89 -23.71 8.46
N LEU A 506 19.02 -23.07 8.80
CA LEU A 506 19.06 -22.03 9.85
C LEU A 506 18.20 -20.81 9.51
N VAL A 507 18.28 -20.30 8.27
CA VAL A 507 17.49 -19.14 7.83
C VAL A 507 15.98 -19.39 7.91
N ILE A 508 15.55 -20.63 7.74
CA ILE A 508 14.13 -21.00 7.81
C ILE A 508 13.72 -21.34 9.25
N ALA A 509 14.47 -22.22 9.91
CA ALA A 509 14.09 -22.82 11.19
C ALA A 509 14.26 -21.86 12.37
N VAL A 510 15.34 -21.08 12.43
CA VAL A 510 15.61 -20.22 13.60
C VAL A 510 14.55 -19.13 13.78
N PRO A 511 14.19 -18.33 12.75
CA PRO A 511 13.15 -17.31 12.91
C PRO A 511 11.80 -17.92 13.28
N ALA A 512 11.43 -19.05 12.66
CA ALA A 512 10.18 -19.75 12.95
C ALA A 512 10.15 -20.29 14.38
N ALA A 513 11.25 -20.88 14.85
CA ALA A 513 11.38 -21.39 16.21
C ALA A 513 11.35 -20.27 17.26
N LEU A 514 11.97 -19.11 16.98
CA LEU A 514 11.91 -17.94 17.86
C LEU A 514 10.47 -17.41 18.00
N VAL A 515 9.74 -17.28 16.89
CA VAL A 515 8.33 -16.86 16.88
C VAL A 515 7.45 -17.88 17.60
N LEU A 516 7.65 -19.17 17.35
CA LEU A 516 6.92 -20.25 18.01
C LEU A 516 7.17 -20.27 19.52
N ALA A 517 8.43 -20.20 19.93
CA ALA A 517 8.82 -20.20 21.34
C ALA A 517 8.25 -18.97 22.06
N ALA A 518 8.49 -17.76 21.52
CA ALA A 518 7.98 -16.52 22.12
C ALA A 518 6.45 -16.54 22.28
N GLY A 519 5.73 -17.03 21.26
CA GLY A 519 4.28 -17.07 21.25
C GLY A 519 3.65 -18.14 22.15
N LEU A 520 4.34 -19.27 22.39
CA LEU A 520 3.84 -20.37 23.23
C LEU A 520 4.32 -20.32 24.69
N LEU A 521 5.28 -19.47 25.02
CA LEU A 521 5.75 -19.29 26.40
C LEU A 521 4.61 -18.83 27.32
N PRO A 522 4.23 -19.60 28.35
CA PRO A 522 3.06 -19.31 29.17
C PRO A 522 3.16 -17.93 29.82
N VAL A 523 2.03 -17.23 29.89
CA VAL A 523 1.90 -15.97 30.64
C VAL A 523 1.35 -16.36 32.01
N PRO A 524 1.96 -15.91 33.12
CA PRO A 524 1.43 -16.18 34.46
C PRO A 524 -0.02 -15.69 34.57
N ALA A 525 -0.93 -16.53 35.06
CA ALA A 525 -2.36 -16.23 35.10
C ALA A 525 -2.73 -15.12 36.10
N ASP A 526 -1.78 -14.71 36.93
CA ASP A 526 -1.85 -13.62 37.89
C ASP A 526 -1.19 -12.33 37.39
N SER A 527 -0.59 -12.33 36.20
CA SER A 527 0.12 -11.19 35.64
C SER A 527 -0.81 -10.23 34.88
N GLU A 528 -0.60 -8.93 35.07
CA GLU A 528 -1.19 -7.86 34.26
C GLU A 528 -0.46 -7.67 32.91
N ASP A 529 0.69 -8.33 32.71
CA ASP A 529 1.47 -8.23 31.47
C ASP A 529 0.92 -9.13 30.36
N SER A 530 1.08 -8.70 29.11
CA SER A 530 0.76 -9.50 27.92
C SER A 530 1.77 -10.62 27.62
N GLY A 531 2.84 -10.74 28.44
CA GLY A 531 3.86 -11.78 28.37
C GLY A 531 4.91 -11.61 27.26
N SER A 532 5.66 -12.68 26.99
CA SER A 532 6.82 -12.68 26.08
C SER A 532 6.47 -12.76 24.59
N ALA A 533 5.19 -12.87 24.22
CA ALA A 533 4.76 -13.02 22.82
C ALA A 533 5.26 -11.86 21.95
N VAL A 534 5.24 -10.64 22.51
CA VAL A 534 5.76 -9.42 21.88
C VAL A 534 7.18 -9.60 21.36
N ALA A 535 8.05 -10.36 22.06
CA ALA A 535 9.43 -10.60 21.60
C ALA A 535 9.50 -11.33 20.25
N GLY A 536 8.49 -12.14 19.91
CA GLY A 536 8.39 -12.79 18.60
C GLY A 536 8.14 -11.80 17.46
N ALA A 537 7.46 -10.68 17.73
CA ALA A 537 7.24 -9.62 16.75
C ALA A 537 8.55 -8.97 16.29
N PHE A 538 9.56 -8.91 17.16
CA PHE A 538 10.88 -8.32 16.88
C PHE A 538 11.74 -9.12 15.89
N VAL A 539 11.33 -10.33 15.51
CA VAL A 539 11.99 -11.12 14.47
C VAL A 539 11.79 -10.49 13.08
N GLY A 540 10.73 -9.71 12.87
CA GLY A 540 10.24 -9.36 11.54
C GLY A 540 11.20 -8.53 10.66
N ILE A 541 11.62 -7.35 11.12
CA ILE A 541 12.54 -6.50 10.34
C ILE A 541 13.95 -7.12 10.20
N PRO A 542 14.58 -7.66 11.27
CA PRO A 542 15.85 -8.38 11.13
C PRO A 542 15.77 -9.50 10.08
N LEU A 543 14.69 -10.29 10.08
CA LEU A 543 14.46 -11.30 9.06
C LEU A 543 14.35 -10.67 7.67
N ALA A 544 13.54 -9.63 7.49
CA ALA A 544 13.40 -8.96 6.20
C ALA A 544 14.75 -8.46 5.65
N VAL A 545 15.62 -7.91 6.50
CA VAL A 545 16.98 -7.51 6.11
C VAL A 545 17.79 -8.70 5.59
N VAL A 546 17.76 -9.83 6.30
CA VAL A 546 18.43 -11.08 5.88
C VAL A 546 17.87 -11.57 4.55
N LEU A 547 16.54 -11.60 4.37
CA LEU A 547 15.91 -12.03 3.12
C LEU A 547 16.29 -11.12 1.94
N VAL A 548 16.34 -9.80 2.16
CA VAL A 548 16.81 -8.85 1.15
C VAL A 548 18.29 -9.07 0.81
N ALA A 549 19.12 -9.38 1.80
CA ALA A 549 20.53 -9.73 1.57
C ALA A 549 20.67 -10.97 0.68
N LEU A 550 19.84 -12.00 0.92
CA LEU A 550 19.82 -13.23 0.12
C LEU A 550 19.36 -13.01 -1.32
N LEU A 551 18.41 -12.10 -1.53
CA LEU A 551 17.84 -11.80 -2.83
C LEU A 551 18.69 -10.84 -3.67
N ARG A 552 19.54 -10.02 -3.02
CA ARG A 552 20.32 -8.97 -3.67
C ARG A 552 21.59 -9.51 -4.32
N ARG A 553 21.93 -8.97 -5.51
CA ARG A 553 23.21 -9.28 -6.18
C ARG A 553 24.35 -8.52 -5.51
N HIS A 554 25.21 -9.21 -4.77
CA HIS A 554 26.43 -8.60 -4.27
C HIS A 554 27.48 -8.50 -5.38
N ARG A 555 28.01 -7.29 -5.60
CA ARG A 555 29.28 -7.12 -6.32
C ARG A 555 30.35 -7.92 -5.57
N ALA A 556 31.36 -8.43 -6.28
CA ALA A 556 32.55 -9.04 -5.68
C ALA A 556 33.26 -8.02 -4.77
N ARG A 557 32.79 -7.92 -3.53
CA ARG A 557 33.43 -7.20 -2.43
C ARG A 557 34.08 -8.25 -1.53
N PRO A 558 35.12 -7.88 -0.77
CA PRO A 558 35.70 -8.78 0.22
C PRO A 558 34.59 -9.32 1.15
N ARG A 559 34.52 -10.66 1.27
CA ARG A 559 33.39 -11.39 1.86
C ARG A 559 33.06 -10.90 3.28
N GLY A 560 34.08 -10.60 4.09
CA GLY A 560 33.92 -10.15 5.48
C GLY A 560 33.16 -8.82 5.65
N ARG A 561 33.47 -7.80 4.83
CA ARG A 561 32.79 -6.48 4.93
C ARG A 561 31.31 -6.55 4.58
N THR A 562 30.95 -7.42 3.64
CA THR A 562 29.55 -7.59 3.22
C THR A 562 28.74 -8.31 4.29
N ALA A 563 29.30 -9.37 4.90
CA ALA A 563 28.67 -10.07 6.00
C ALA A 563 28.46 -9.15 7.21
N ALA A 564 29.51 -8.42 7.62
CA ALA A 564 29.43 -7.47 8.73
C ALA A 564 28.35 -6.39 8.51
N LEU A 565 28.27 -5.81 7.32
CA LEU A 565 27.25 -4.81 6.99
C LEU A 565 25.82 -5.37 7.16
N TRP A 566 25.55 -6.58 6.68
CA TRP A 566 24.21 -7.16 6.81
C TRP A 566 23.87 -7.58 8.22
N VAL A 567 24.85 -8.07 9.00
CA VAL A 567 24.67 -8.33 10.43
C VAL A 567 24.33 -7.03 11.15
N LEU A 568 25.07 -5.95 10.89
CA LEU A 568 24.79 -4.63 11.47
C LEU A 568 23.41 -4.10 11.06
N LEU A 569 23.00 -4.27 9.79
CA LEU A 569 21.67 -3.88 9.34
C LEU A 569 20.56 -4.74 9.97
N ALA A 570 20.79 -6.04 10.19
CA ALA A 570 19.83 -6.92 10.86
C ALA A 570 19.69 -6.53 12.33
N LEU A 571 20.79 -6.23 13.02
CA LEU A 571 20.78 -5.70 14.39
C LEU A 571 20.07 -4.35 14.47
N ALA A 572 20.33 -3.44 13.52
CA ALA A 572 19.60 -2.18 13.39
C ALA A 572 18.11 -2.37 13.04
N GLY A 573 17.72 -3.56 12.58
CA GLY A 573 16.33 -3.93 12.38
C GLY A 573 15.52 -4.05 13.68
N LEU A 574 16.17 -4.31 14.81
CA LEU A 574 15.51 -4.37 16.13
C LEU A 574 14.88 -3.02 16.53
N PRO A 575 15.63 -1.90 16.63
CA PRO A 575 15.03 -0.59 16.89
C PRO A 575 14.11 -0.15 15.75
N GLY A 576 14.38 -0.57 14.50
CA GLY A 576 13.46 -0.36 13.39
C GLY A 576 12.08 -1.01 13.62
N THR A 577 12.03 -2.14 14.33
CA THR A 577 10.76 -2.82 14.62
C THR A 577 9.94 -2.04 15.64
N VAL A 578 10.58 -1.40 16.62
CA VAL A 578 9.92 -0.45 17.53
C VAL A 578 9.34 0.73 16.76
N VAL A 579 10.12 1.32 15.85
CA VAL A 579 9.64 2.43 15.02
C VAL A 579 8.47 2.01 14.16
N LEU A 580 8.52 0.81 13.56
CA LEU A 580 7.41 0.28 12.78
C LEU A 580 6.20 -0.05 13.67
N TRP A 581 6.41 -0.55 14.88
CA TRP A 581 5.34 -0.83 15.83
C TRP A 581 4.61 0.47 16.21
N LEU A 582 5.35 1.51 16.56
CA LEU A 582 4.80 2.85 16.83
C LEU A 582 4.12 3.46 15.60
N ALA A 583 4.70 3.28 14.41
CA ALA A 583 4.09 3.75 13.17
C ALA A 583 2.91 2.86 12.71
N GLY A 584 2.86 1.59 13.10
CA GLY A 584 1.73 0.71 12.84
C GLY A 584 0.56 1.09 13.72
N ALA A 585 0.84 1.37 15.00
CA ALA A 585 -0.11 1.76 16.02
C ALA A 585 -0.80 3.09 15.72
N PHE A 586 -0.05 4.18 15.71
CA PHE A 586 -0.62 5.52 15.80
C PHE A 586 -1.07 6.10 14.46
N PRO A 587 -0.26 6.05 13.41
CA PRO A 587 -0.73 6.48 12.11
C PRO A 587 -1.55 5.47 11.34
N GLY A 588 -1.53 4.23 11.81
CA GLY A 588 -2.22 3.13 11.19
C GLY A 588 -3.71 3.09 11.46
N HIS A 589 -4.24 3.77 12.50
CA HIS A 589 -5.66 3.74 12.92
C HIS A 589 -6.66 3.96 11.77
N ILE A 590 -6.26 4.72 10.76
CA ILE A 590 -7.06 4.91 9.55
C ILE A 590 -7.43 3.58 8.87
N ALA A 591 -6.48 2.65 8.75
CA ALA A 591 -6.71 1.38 8.07
C ALA A 591 -7.68 0.45 8.82
N PRO A 592 -7.49 0.13 10.11
CA PRO A 592 -8.44 -0.65 10.88
C PRO A 592 -9.76 0.09 11.07
N ASP A 593 -9.81 1.43 11.20
CA ASP A 593 -11.08 2.18 11.25
C ASP A 593 -11.91 1.92 9.99
N LEU A 594 -11.29 1.98 8.81
CA LEU A 594 -11.95 1.65 7.55
C LEU A 594 -12.38 0.18 7.48
N LEU A 595 -11.56 -0.74 7.99
CA LEU A 595 -11.89 -2.16 7.99
C LEU A 595 -13.05 -2.46 8.93
N PHE A 596 -13.07 -1.89 10.14
CA PHE A 596 -14.20 -1.96 11.06
C PHE A 596 -15.45 -1.30 10.48
N ALA A 597 -15.33 -0.14 9.83
CA ALA A 597 -16.45 0.50 9.14
C ALA A 597 -17.04 -0.39 8.03
N VAL A 598 -16.18 -1.09 7.27
CA VAL A 598 -16.62 -2.11 6.29
C VAL A 598 -17.36 -3.26 6.97
N GLU A 599 -16.88 -3.70 8.13
CA GLU A 599 -17.56 -4.70 8.99
C GLU A 599 -18.84 -4.16 9.66
N GLY A 600 -19.04 -2.84 9.70
CA GLY A 600 -20.18 -2.20 10.36
C GLY A 600 -20.03 -2.14 11.88
N LEU A 601 -18.80 -2.17 12.34
CA LEU A 601 -18.40 -2.08 13.74
C LEU A 601 -17.66 -0.75 13.96
N GLY A 602 -17.66 -0.25 15.19
CA GLY A 602 -16.82 0.88 15.58
C GLY A 602 -15.43 0.39 16.01
N TYR A 603 -14.41 1.22 15.80
CA TYR A 603 -13.07 0.94 16.32
C TYR A 603 -13.10 0.91 17.85
N PRO A 604 -12.55 -0.12 18.52
CA PRO A 604 -12.56 -0.19 19.97
C PRO A 604 -11.70 0.93 20.57
N ALA A 605 -12.25 1.66 21.55
CA ALA A 605 -11.59 2.81 22.17
C ALA A 605 -10.24 2.46 22.82
N ASP A 606 -10.12 1.24 23.35
CA ASP A 606 -9.00 0.82 24.20
C ASP A 606 -8.01 -0.11 23.49
N GLY A 607 -8.04 -0.20 22.16
CA GLY A 607 -7.19 -1.11 21.38
C GLY A 607 -6.22 -0.40 20.42
N ILE A 608 -5.10 -1.05 20.12
CA ILE A 608 -4.14 -0.59 19.10
C ILE A 608 -3.94 -1.66 18.03
N SER A 609 -4.29 -1.31 16.79
CA SER A 609 -4.09 -2.20 15.64
C SER A 609 -2.72 -1.94 15.03
N LEU A 610 -2.01 -3.01 14.68
CA LEU A 610 -0.63 -2.95 14.22
C LEU A 610 -0.48 -3.47 12.80
N VAL A 611 -1.12 -4.61 12.47
CA VAL A 611 -0.84 -5.29 11.19
C VAL A 611 -1.34 -4.51 9.97
N PRO A 612 -2.59 -4.00 9.92
CA PRO A 612 -3.07 -3.20 8.79
C PRO A 612 -2.23 -1.93 8.56
N GLY A 613 -1.92 -1.20 9.63
CA GLY A 613 -1.07 -0.01 9.60
C GLY A 613 0.33 -0.33 9.07
N ALA A 614 0.97 -1.37 9.62
CA ALA A 614 2.27 -1.82 9.15
C ALA A 614 2.24 -2.27 7.68
N ALA A 615 1.19 -2.96 7.23
CA ALA A 615 1.07 -3.39 5.83
C ALA A 615 1.03 -2.20 4.87
N LEU A 616 0.29 -1.13 5.21
CA LEU A 616 0.26 0.11 4.42
C LEU A 616 1.63 0.79 4.35
N LEU A 617 2.35 0.85 5.47
CA LEU A 617 3.68 1.46 5.54
C LEU A 617 4.74 0.65 4.79
N VAL A 618 4.71 -0.68 4.93
CA VAL A 618 5.77 -1.58 4.44
C VAL A 618 5.59 -1.89 2.96
N THR A 619 4.36 -1.89 2.42
CA THR A 619 4.11 -2.17 0.99
C THR A 619 4.95 -1.31 0.04
N PRO A 620 4.98 0.04 0.14
CA PRO A 620 5.82 0.87 -0.73
C PRO A 620 7.31 0.64 -0.50
N ILE A 621 7.74 0.34 0.74
CA ILE A 621 9.13 0.00 1.07
C ILE A 621 9.53 -1.33 0.40
N ALA A 622 8.66 -2.33 0.48
CA ALA A 622 8.86 -3.65 -0.13
C ALA A 622 8.95 -3.54 -1.66
N ALA A 623 8.09 -2.73 -2.29
CA ALA A 623 8.16 -2.42 -3.71
C ALA A 623 9.49 -1.74 -4.08
N LEU A 624 9.93 -0.76 -3.27
CA LEU A 624 11.20 -0.07 -3.45
C LEU A 624 12.42 -0.98 -3.34
N VAL A 625 12.41 -1.87 -2.35
CA VAL A 625 13.43 -2.90 -2.14
C VAL A 625 13.49 -3.81 -3.36
N ALA A 626 12.33 -4.32 -3.81
CA ALA A 626 12.22 -5.17 -4.98
C ALA A 626 12.81 -4.50 -6.23
N MET A 627 12.48 -3.23 -6.48
CA MET A 627 13.04 -2.45 -7.61
C MET A 627 14.57 -2.33 -7.56
N ARG A 628 15.18 -2.38 -6.38
CA ARG A 628 16.64 -2.21 -6.19
C ARG A 628 17.43 -3.53 -6.16
N LEU A 629 16.77 -4.69 -6.19
CA LEU A 629 17.44 -5.99 -6.08
C LEU A 629 18.45 -6.29 -7.19
N ASP A 630 18.21 -5.74 -8.38
CA ASP A 630 19.03 -6.03 -9.57
C ASP A 630 20.37 -5.27 -9.60
N GLY A 631 20.56 -4.32 -8.68
CA GLY A 631 21.72 -3.43 -8.71
C GLY A 631 21.65 -2.45 -9.88
N ASP A 632 22.45 -1.39 -9.79
CA ASP A 632 22.50 -0.37 -10.83
C ASP A 632 23.42 -0.82 -11.97
N PRO A 633 22.90 -1.11 -13.19
CA PRO A 633 23.74 -1.46 -14.33
C PRO A 633 24.57 -0.26 -14.82
N ALA A 634 24.25 0.96 -14.38
CA ALA A 634 24.75 2.21 -14.94
C ALA A 634 26.23 2.56 -14.64
N ARG A 635 27.07 1.66 -14.11
CA ARG A 635 28.49 1.96 -13.85
C ARG A 635 29.51 1.11 -14.60
N SER A 636 29.09 0.14 -15.41
CA SER A 636 29.93 -0.35 -16.49
C SER A 636 29.84 0.63 -17.65
N ARG A 637 30.41 1.84 -17.46
CA ARG A 637 30.92 2.60 -18.60
C ARG A 637 31.82 1.61 -19.34
N PRO A 638 31.62 1.36 -20.65
CA PRO A 638 32.68 0.74 -21.42
C PRO A 638 33.95 1.51 -21.08
N ALA A 639 35.02 0.82 -20.68
CA ALA A 639 36.33 1.46 -20.74
C ALA A 639 36.38 2.12 -22.12
N PRO A 640 36.70 3.43 -22.23
CA PRO A 640 36.81 4.07 -23.53
C PRO A 640 37.60 3.10 -24.39
N ALA A 641 36.99 2.63 -25.47
CA ALA A 641 37.68 1.74 -26.39
C ALA A 641 38.99 2.46 -26.66
N ARG A 642 40.12 1.87 -26.25
CA ARG A 642 41.42 2.38 -26.67
C ARG A 642 41.27 2.42 -28.18
N SER A 643 41.16 3.62 -28.74
CA SER A 643 41.21 3.80 -30.18
C SER A 643 42.41 2.98 -30.61
N PRO A 644 42.27 1.98 -31.50
CA PRO A 644 43.43 1.33 -32.07
C PRO A 644 44.31 2.47 -32.55
N GLY A 645 45.53 2.55 -32.02
CA GLY A 645 46.48 3.56 -32.43
C GLY A 645 46.52 3.52 -33.95
N PHE A 646 46.35 4.69 -34.56
CA PHE A 646 46.77 4.91 -35.93
C PHE A 646 48.29 4.71 -35.94
N GLU A 647 48.74 3.45 -36.00
CA GLU A 647 50.08 3.09 -36.39
C GLU A 647 50.20 3.41 -37.88
N GLY A 648 50.90 4.49 -38.18
CA GLY A 648 51.71 4.65 -39.38
C GLY A 648 50.99 4.58 -40.73
N VAL A 649 50.28 5.66 -41.10
CA VAL A 649 50.22 6.03 -42.51
C VAL A 649 51.53 6.77 -42.81
N GLY A 650 52.49 6.07 -43.41
CA GLY A 650 53.71 6.66 -43.92
C GLY A 650 53.38 7.72 -44.97
N LEU A 651 53.90 8.93 -44.75
CA LEU A 651 53.96 9.97 -45.77
C LEU A 651 55.07 9.60 -46.76
N PRO A 652 54.84 9.64 -48.07
CA PRO A 652 55.92 9.54 -49.04
C PRO A 652 56.69 10.86 -49.08
N ASP A 653 58.01 10.77 -48.91
CA ASP A 653 58.95 11.85 -49.18
C ASP A 653 58.80 12.31 -50.63
N GLN A 654 58.50 13.60 -50.82
CA GLN A 654 58.67 14.28 -52.10
C GLN A 654 60.00 15.03 -52.07
N ALA A 655 60.92 14.60 -52.94
CA ALA A 655 62.03 15.36 -53.48
C ALA A 655 61.82 15.50 -55.00
#